data_AF-A0A8J7XW61-F1
#
_entry.id   AF-A0A8J7XW61-F1
#
_cell.length_a   1.000
_cell.length_b   1.000
_cell.length_c   1.000
_cell.angle_alpha   90.00
_cell.angle_beta   90.00
_cell.angle_gamma   90.00
#
_symmetry.space_group_name_H-M   'P 1'
#
loop_
_entity.id
_entity.type
_entity.pdbx_description
1 polymer ?
#
loop_
_entity_poly.entity_id
_entity_poly.type
_entity_poly.pdbx_seq_one_letter_code
_entity_poly.pdbx_strand_id
1 'polypeptide(L)'
;MKRKALAFILVFFITAVNVPPSASQSNWTVMVFMDGDNDLESAALDDLNEMEYAGSTVNVNIVVQIDRISGYDSSNGNWTTTRRYYVTQDPGGYNSTVVSTLISDLGEQNMGDPNTLIDFVNWAQTTYPADNYLLVLWDHGDGWKTRSYTATQKGVITRIQKREPVKGICYDDTDNDYLTTTDLGTAFDTITNGGVAPVDVVGFDACLMAMVEIDYEISPYALYCVGSEETEPGDGWDYQTTMNWLTTNPGSTPDQVSAQIVTDYMNFYGSGGYETQSAVDLSQIAALAAAVNTLAVDLTSNMAAYKSDIQNVRDQVEDSPWEPDFVDLYHFAQLIHTEISDPTIQTDAVNVMNAVTTAVITEGHGASHPNFHGISIYFPYGGNDYLSRYETDTQFALDTGWDEFLTAYYYAGPPPVYAVAVIDDDRGSSFTHVEGYYTDALDALGVSYDYHNTSTNGAPSLAYLQAHSVVIWFTGEDFTQTLTPTDENNLILYLNGGGTLFFCSQDYVWDLKLDGRYPSTFLRNYLHTTSEVEDTGVNTVSGVAGNQVGNGLGPYQMCWNSPSTCTFTDYADWVTKDSSSEYAFYNESNQYVAITYAGGYKVVFFAFMFEAIRSASDRQEVMERILDFFGSAGPTFGSLADLFSTNSFFVAGDQAYCTDVLGSAKIAFGLGQAGTSENPEGRTDLLLTQTEHDTGNLIPVGGPAINPVADEFDSIFGITFTYNAGISFEISCEGHSIYLDLAQYPSEDICIVYLGEDNSQNVMLVWGYGWQGSYAGSTFMGDPSNWQTYQDAHMLMLRWTDSNGDGLVQTTEITVEHAI
;
A
#
# COMPACT_ATOMS: atom_id res chain seq x y z
N MET A 1 -43.23 42.46 -35.37
CA MET A 1 -43.14 41.35 -34.38
C MET A 1 -41.73 41.44 -33.78
N LYS A 2 -41.59 41.95 -32.54
CA LYS A 2 -41.31 41.20 -31.28
C LYS A 2 -39.92 40.54 -31.33
N ARG A 3 -38.90 40.80 -30.47
CA ARG A 3 -38.74 41.39 -29.11
C ARG A 3 -37.26 41.85 -28.96
N LYS A 4 -36.98 43.08 -28.51
CA LYS A 4 -36.53 43.52 -27.16
C LYS A 4 -35.15 42.98 -26.71
N ALA A 5 -34.13 43.84 -26.77
CA ALA A 5 -32.94 43.78 -25.91
C ALA A 5 -33.10 44.85 -24.81
N LEU A 6 -33.05 44.44 -23.55
CA LEU A 6 -32.92 45.31 -22.37
C LEU A 6 -31.44 45.30 -21.97
N ALA A 7 -30.78 46.46 -22.02
CA ALA A 7 -29.52 46.67 -21.33
C ALA A 7 -29.84 47.23 -19.93
N PHE A 8 -29.51 46.49 -18.89
CA PHE A 8 -29.54 46.98 -17.50
C PHE A 8 -28.20 47.68 -17.24
N ILE A 9 -28.26 48.96 -16.88
CA ILE A 9 -27.14 49.72 -16.33
C ILE A 9 -27.09 49.38 -14.84
N LEU A 10 -26.02 48.69 -14.40
CA LEU A 10 -25.71 48.53 -12.97
C LEU A 10 -24.80 49.68 -12.55
N VAL A 11 -25.32 50.54 -11.66
CA VAL A 11 -24.54 51.59 -10.99
C VAL A 11 -23.89 50.96 -9.77
N PHE A 12 -22.57 50.79 -9.79
CA PHE A 12 -21.80 50.43 -8.60
C PHE A 12 -21.66 51.64 -7.68
N PHE A 13 -22.19 51.53 -6.47
CA PHE A 13 -21.81 52.40 -5.36
C PHE A 13 -20.40 52.02 -4.92
N ILE A 14 -19.42 52.86 -5.22
CA ILE A 14 -18.08 52.77 -4.62
C ILE A 14 -18.20 53.32 -3.20
N THR A 15 -18.40 52.44 -2.22
CA THR A 15 -17.97 52.72 -0.85
C THR A 15 -16.45 52.63 -0.86
N ALA A 16 -15.79 53.76 -0.60
CA ALA A 16 -14.35 53.79 -0.40
C ALA A 16 -14.00 52.87 0.78
N VAL A 17 -13.49 51.68 0.46
CA VAL A 17 -12.77 50.85 1.41
C VAL A 17 -11.51 51.64 1.74
N ASN A 18 -11.33 51.99 3.01
CA ASN A 18 -10.05 52.45 3.51
C ASN A 18 -9.06 51.29 3.31
N VAL A 19 -8.34 51.30 2.20
CA VAL A 19 -7.13 50.50 2.04
C VAL A 19 -6.16 50.99 3.12
N PRO A 20 -5.72 50.15 4.06
CA PRO A 20 -4.66 50.51 5.00
C PRO A 20 -3.44 51.00 4.20
N PRO A 21 -2.65 51.94 4.73
CA PRO A 21 -1.40 52.33 4.07
C PRO A 21 -0.57 51.05 3.85
N SER A 22 0.06 50.91 2.68
CA SER A 22 0.93 49.77 2.35
C SER A 22 1.76 49.39 3.58
N ALA A 23 1.46 48.25 4.19
CA ALA A 23 2.21 47.79 5.35
C ALA A 23 3.68 47.77 4.93
N SER A 24 4.55 48.41 5.71
CA SER A 24 5.99 48.21 5.52
C SER A 24 6.24 46.72 5.68
N GLN A 25 6.89 46.09 4.69
CA GLN A 25 7.25 44.68 4.74
C GLN A 25 7.99 44.41 6.06
N SER A 26 7.43 43.53 6.88
CA SER A 26 8.01 43.10 8.15
C SER A 26 9.17 42.14 7.88
N ASN A 27 10.04 41.89 8.85
CA ASN A 27 11.08 40.88 8.68
C ASN A 27 10.50 39.47 8.73
N TRP A 28 9.50 39.27 9.58
CA TRP A 28 8.87 37.96 9.81
C TRP A 28 7.35 38.07 9.81
N THR A 29 6.70 37.06 9.25
CA THR A 29 5.29 36.73 9.54
C THR A 29 5.24 35.28 10.03
N VAL A 30 4.83 35.12 11.29
CA VAL A 30 4.56 33.83 11.92
C VAL A 30 3.07 33.51 11.73
N MET A 31 2.80 32.35 11.14
CA MET A 31 1.47 31.84 10.82
C MET A 31 1.28 30.56 11.63
N VAL A 32 0.34 30.55 12.57
CA VAL A 32 0.02 29.33 13.33
C VAL A 32 -1.37 28.84 12.91
N PHE A 33 -1.41 27.66 12.32
CA PHE A 33 -2.61 26.93 11.92
C PHE A 33 -2.92 25.92 13.04
N MET A 34 -3.83 26.31 13.92
CA MET A 34 -4.18 25.55 15.13
C MET A 34 -5.50 24.83 14.92
N ASP A 35 -5.42 23.51 14.77
CA ASP A 35 -6.61 22.69 14.81
C ASP A 35 -6.89 22.26 16.26
N GLY A 36 -7.72 23.03 16.96
CA GLY A 36 -8.18 22.71 18.31
C GLY A 36 -9.56 22.05 18.30
N ASP A 37 -10.05 21.57 17.15
CA ASP A 37 -11.32 20.85 17.04
C ASP A 37 -11.19 19.39 17.50
N ASN A 38 -10.67 19.19 18.70
CA ASN A 38 -10.47 17.87 19.32
C ASN A 38 -10.16 18.03 20.83
N ASP A 39 -9.60 17.01 21.47
CA ASP A 39 -9.27 17.01 22.90
C ASP A 39 -8.11 17.93 23.32
N LEU A 40 -7.42 18.57 22.37
CA LEU A 40 -6.38 19.57 22.60
C LEU A 40 -6.90 21.02 22.61
N GLU A 41 -8.22 21.26 22.51
CA GLU A 41 -8.85 22.60 22.49
C GLU A 41 -8.32 23.55 23.60
N SER A 42 -8.04 23.02 24.79
CA SER A 42 -7.52 23.80 25.92
C SER A 42 -6.09 24.27 25.71
N ALA A 43 -5.23 23.45 25.09
CA ALA A 43 -3.84 23.78 24.82
C ALA A 43 -3.73 24.84 23.71
N ALA A 44 -4.52 24.72 22.64
CA ALA A 44 -4.56 25.72 21.56
C ALA A 44 -4.89 27.13 22.08
N LEU A 45 -5.78 27.25 23.08
CA LEU A 45 -6.09 28.52 23.72
C LEU A 45 -4.97 29.03 24.63
N ASP A 46 -4.24 28.12 25.28
CA ASP A 46 -3.12 28.49 26.13
C ASP A 46 -1.95 29.01 25.29
N ASP A 47 -1.61 28.33 24.19
CA ASP A 47 -0.60 28.75 23.22
C ASP A 47 -0.92 30.08 22.56
N LEU A 48 -2.20 30.33 22.26
CA LEU A 48 -2.63 31.65 21.81
C LEU A 48 -2.34 32.73 22.88
N ASN A 49 -2.55 32.44 24.17
CA ASN A 49 -2.20 33.36 25.26
C ASN A 49 -0.68 33.48 25.48
N GLU A 50 0.09 32.42 25.24
CA GLU A 50 1.55 32.47 25.29
C GLU A 50 2.10 33.43 24.25
N MET A 51 1.60 33.36 23.01
CA MET A 51 1.98 34.29 21.95
C MET A 51 1.59 35.74 22.26
N GLU A 52 0.50 35.96 22.99
CA GLU A 52 0.09 37.29 23.48
C GLU A 52 1.09 37.90 24.46
N TYR A 53 1.98 37.14 25.08
CA TYR A 53 3.04 37.70 25.91
C TYR A 53 3.98 38.62 25.11
N ALA A 54 4.36 38.18 23.91
CA ALA A 54 5.19 38.95 22.99
C ALA A 54 4.35 39.89 22.13
N GLY A 55 3.33 39.34 21.46
CA GLY A 55 2.50 40.03 20.50
C GLY A 55 3.23 40.47 19.22
N SER A 56 2.46 40.82 18.20
CA SER A 56 2.99 41.34 16.95
C SER A 56 3.63 42.73 17.12
N THR A 57 4.70 42.98 16.37
CA THR A 57 5.43 44.26 16.31
C THR A 57 5.43 44.82 14.88
N VAL A 58 6.13 45.93 14.64
CA VAL A 58 6.29 46.47 13.27
C VAL A 58 7.18 45.59 12.38
N ASN A 59 8.05 44.77 12.99
CA ASN A 59 9.02 43.93 12.29
C ASN A 59 8.64 42.45 12.29
N VAL A 60 7.68 42.03 13.11
CA VAL A 60 7.23 40.63 13.24
C VAL A 60 5.72 40.64 13.36
N ASN A 61 5.02 40.04 12.39
CA ASN A 61 3.59 39.77 12.48
C ASN A 61 3.40 38.36 13.06
N ILE A 62 2.43 38.18 13.94
CA ILE A 62 2.01 36.88 14.46
C ILE A 62 0.51 36.78 14.19
N VAL A 63 0.12 35.80 13.38
CA VAL A 63 -1.27 35.55 13.00
C VAL A 63 -1.63 34.10 13.24
N VAL A 64 -2.86 33.89 13.69
CA VAL A 64 -3.36 32.57 14.10
C VAL A 64 -4.68 32.32 13.40
N GLN A 65 -4.84 31.16 12.78
CA GLN A 65 -6.14 30.57 12.48
C GLN A 65 -6.35 29.43 13.47
N ILE A 66 -7.38 29.53 14.30
CA ILE A 66 -7.69 28.56 15.34
C ILE A 66 -9.12 28.04 15.15
N ASP A 67 -9.26 26.72 15.10
CA ASP A 67 -10.56 26.05 15.22
C ASP A 67 -10.79 25.47 16.60
N ARG A 68 -12.05 25.32 16.99
CA ARG A 68 -12.45 24.83 18.31
C ARG A 68 -13.71 24.00 18.21
N ILE A 69 -13.77 22.96 19.02
CA ILE A 69 -14.96 22.13 19.21
C ILE A 69 -15.72 22.51 20.49
N SER A 70 -16.95 22.01 20.66
CA SER A 70 -17.61 22.01 21.98
C SER A 70 -17.15 20.84 22.84
N GLY A 71 -16.79 21.11 24.10
CA GLY A 71 -16.81 20.09 25.16
C GLY A 71 -15.56 19.98 26.00
N TYR A 72 -14.44 20.55 25.56
CA TYR A 72 -13.16 20.46 26.26
C TYR A 72 -12.82 21.76 27.00
N ASP A 73 -13.00 22.92 26.37
CA ASP A 73 -12.76 24.23 26.97
C ASP A 73 -13.96 25.19 26.83
N SER A 74 -14.32 25.86 27.93
CA SER A 74 -15.39 26.89 27.94
C SER A 74 -14.90 28.29 28.29
N SER A 75 -13.60 28.45 28.44
CA SER A 75 -12.93 29.74 28.53
C SER A 75 -13.06 30.50 27.21
N ASN A 76 -12.84 31.81 27.27
CA ASN A 76 -12.77 32.67 26.08
C ASN A 76 -14.01 32.64 25.16
N GLY A 77 -15.17 32.21 25.69
CA GLY A 77 -16.48 32.34 25.06
C GLY A 77 -17.10 31.06 24.47
N ASN A 78 -16.48 29.88 24.65
CA ASN A 78 -17.01 28.55 24.23
C ASN A 78 -17.63 28.58 22.82
N TRP A 79 -16.94 29.22 21.89
CA TRP A 79 -17.33 29.24 20.48
C TRP A 79 -16.76 28.00 19.79
N THR A 80 -17.40 27.60 18.69
CA THR A 80 -17.13 26.36 17.96
C THR A 80 -17.07 26.66 16.46
N THR A 81 -16.09 27.47 16.09
CA THR A 81 -16.01 28.08 14.76
C THR A 81 -14.57 28.46 14.52
N THR A 82 -14.07 28.30 13.31
CA THR A 82 -12.72 28.74 12.97
C THR A 82 -12.59 30.27 12.98
N ARG A 83 -11.54 30.79 13.61
CA ARG A 83 -11.29 32.24 13.75
C ARG A 83 -9.86 32.62 13.41
N ARG A 84 -9.71 33.81 12.81
CA ARG A 84 -8.41 34.42 12.56
C ARG A 84 -8.13 35.56 13.52
N TYR A 85 -6.97 35.53 14.15
CA TYR A 85 -6.49 36.57 15.06
C TYR A 85 -5.21 37.21 14.53
N TYR A 86 -5.09 38.52 14.74
CA TYR A 86 -3.81 39.20 14.77
C TYR A 86 -3.39 39.31 16.22
N VAL A 87 -2.30 38.62 16.57
CA VAL A 87 -1.89 38.48 17.97
C VAL A 87 -1.34 39.81 18.47
N THR A 88 -1.92 40.34 19.53
CA THR A 88 -1.50 41.60 20.15
C THR A 88 -0.98 41.36 21.54
N GLN A 89 0.04 42.13 21.95
CA GLN A 89 0.60 41.98 23.27
C GLN A 89 -0.46 42.21 24.37
N ASP A 90 -0.65 41.25 25.27
CA ASP A 90 -1.51 41.42 26.43
C ASP A 90 -0.79 42.29 27.48
N PRO A 91 -1.32 43.49 27.82
CA PRO A 91 -0.76 44.32 28.89
C PRO A 91 -0.83 43.66 30.29
N GLY A 92 -1.65 42.61 30.45
CA GLY A 92 -1.72 41.75 31.64
C GLY A 92 -0.61 40.72 31.74
N GLY A 93 0.17 40.50 30.66
CA GLY A 93 1.10 39.38 30.53
C GLY A 93 0.38 38.05 30.31
N TYR A 94 1.12 36.94 30.38
CA TYR A 94 0.56 35.60 30.21
C TYR A 94 -0.49 35.30 31.29
N ASN A 95 -1.71 35.05 30.84
CA ASN A 95 -2.88 34.70 31.63
C ASN A 95 -3.83 33.84 30.76
N SER A 96 -5.08 33.62 31.18
CA SER A 96 -6.00 32.71 30.50
C SER A 96 -7.10 33.41 29.66
N THR A 97 -6.89 34.68 29.29
CA THR A 97 -7.87 35.48 28.53
C THR A 97 -7.25 35.96 27.23
N VAL A 98 -7.82 35.48 26.12
CA VAL A 98 -7.44 35.92 24.77
C VAL A 98 -7.91 37.37 24.58
N VAL A 99 -6.96 38.29 24.37
CA VAL A 99 -7.23 39.71 24.10
C VAL A 99 -6.83 40.15 22.69
N SER A 100 -6.30 39.22 21.89
CA SER A 100 -5.89 39.42 20.50
C SER A 100 -7.00 39.96 19.63
N THR A 101 -6.61 40.67 18.58
CA THR A 101 -7.57 41.30 17.67
C THR A 101 -8.18 40.24 16.77
N LEU A 102 -9.45 39.89 17.01
CA LEU A 102 -10.24 39.06 16.09
C LEU A 102 -10.38 39.77 14.74
N ILE A 103 -9.82 39.16 13.70
CA ILE A 103 -9.87 39.67 12.32
C ILE A 103 -11.11 39.16 11.60
N SER A 104 -11.38 37.86 11.70
CA SER A 104 -12.55 37.23 11.09
C SER A 104 -12.99 35.99 11.86
N ASP A 105 -14.29 35.74 11.84
CA ASP A 105 -14.94 34.48 12.20
C ASP A 105 -15.40 33.86 10.89
N LEU A 106 -14.84 32.70 10.55
CA LEU A 106 -15.05 32.02 9.26
C LEU A 106 -16.26 31.07 9.29
N GLY A 107 -16.86 30.87 10.47
CA GLY A 107 -17.69 29.69 10.73
C GLY A 107 -16.81 28.45 10.88
N GLU A 108 -17.43 27.28 11.02
CA GLU A 108 -16.71 26.00 11.01
C GLU A 108 -16.02 25.77 9.67
N GLN A 109 -14.77 25.31 9.71
CA GLN A 109 -14.00 24.88 8.56
C GLN A 109 -13.44 23.49 8.85
N ASN A 110 -13.29 22.67 7.81
CA ASN A 110 -12.54 21.42 7.92
C ASN A 110 -11.05 21.75 7.91
N MET A 111 -10.38 21.62 9.05
CA MET A 111 -8.94 21.89 9.19
C MET A 111 -8.06 20.77 8.60
N GLY A 112 -8.63 19.58 8.38
CA GLY A 112 -8.05 18.48 7.61
C GLY A 112 -8.11 18.66 6.09
N ASP A 113 -8.87 19.63 5.55
CA ASP A 113 -8.91 19.92 4.12
C ASP A 113 -7.68 20.78 3.71
N PRO A 114 -6.84 20.33 2.74
CA PRO A 114 -5.68 21.11 2.29
C PRO A 114 -6.04 22.51 1.77
N ASN A 115 -7.26 22.72 1.27
CA ASN A 115 -7.72 24.04 0.84
C ASN A 115 -7.82 25.03 2.01
N THR A 116 -8.18 24.57 3.22
CA THR A 116 -8.28 25.43 4.41
C THR A 116 -6.91 25.97 4.80
N LEU A 117 -5.86 25.14 4.69
CA LEU A 117 -4.46 25.53 4.89
C LEU A 117 -4.00 26.50 3.80
N ILE A 118 -4.25 26.18 2.52
CA ILE A 118 -3.92 27.05 1.38
C ILE A 118 -4.55 28.44 1.57
N ASP A 119 -5.82 28.51 1.95
CA ASP A 119 -6.55 29.77 2.11
C ASP A 119 -6.01 30.61 3.29
N PHE A 120 -5.57 29.96 4.37
CA PHE A 120 -4.92 30.62 5.49
C PHE A 120 -3.59 31.24 5.11
N VAL A 121 -2.70 30.47 4.49
CA VAL A 121 -1.35 30.94 4.13
C VAL A 121 -1.44 32.07 3.09
N ASN A 122 -2.28 31.91 2.06
CA ASN A 122 -2.49 32.97 1.06
C ASN A 122 -3.04 34.27 1.67
N TRP A 123 -3.98 34.16 2.60
CA TRP A 123 -4.50 35.31 3.33
C TRP A 123 -3.41 35.98 4.17
N ALA A 124 -2.61 35.21 4.89
CA ALA A 124 -1.55 35.72 5.76
C ALA A 124 -0.46 36.44 4.94
N GLN A 125 0.05 35.81 3.87
CA GLN A 125 1.04 36.41 2.97
C GLN A 125 0.51 37.69 2.29
N THR A 126 -0.76 37.71 1.90
CA THR A 126 -1.38 38.88 1.25
C THR A 126 -1.60 40.03 2.25
N THR A 127 -2.02 39.72 3.48
CA THR A 127 -2.43 40.73 4.47
C THR A 127 -1.26 41.24 5.29
N TYR A 128 -0.29 40.37 5.57
CA TYR A 128 0.88 40.61 6.41
C TYR A 128 2.16 40.21 5.68
N PRO A 129 2.55 40.94 4.62
CA PRO A 129 3.74 40.60 3.84
C PRO A 129 5.01 40.78 4.67
N ALA A 130 5.90 39.79 4.60
CA ALA A 130 7.19 39.79 5.28
C ALA A 130 8.35 39.35 4.36
N ASP A 131 9.58 39.54 4.83
CA ASP A 131 10.79 39.00 4.19
C ASP A 131 10.90 37.49 4.37
N ASN A 132 10.45 36.95 5.52
CA ASN A 132 10.47 35.52 5.83
C ASN A 132 9.14 35.07 6.46
N TYR A 133 8.78 33.80 6.25
CA TYR A 133 7.56 33.17 6.77
C TYR A 133 7.88 31.93 7.61
N LEU A 134 7.33 31.90 8.82
CA LEU A 134 7.26 30.70 9.65
C LEU A 134 5.81 30.21 9.63
N LEU A 135 5.56 29.02 9.09
CA LEU A 135 4.28 28.33 9.16
C LEU A 135 4.37 27.23 10.22
N VAL A 136 3.52 27.28 11.23
CA VAL A 136 3.41 26.23 12.24
C VAL A 136 2.07 25.52 12.05
N LEU A 137 2.12 24.21 11.88
CA LEU A 137 0.97 23.31 11.93
C LEU A 137 0.93 22.73 13.34
N TRP A 138 -0.15 23.02 14.06
CA TRP A 138 -0.32 22.68 15.47
C TRP A 138 -1.52 21.77 15.60
N ASP A 139 -1.34 20.59 16.20
CA ASP A 139 -2.35 19.65 16.71
C ASP A 139 -1.68 18.29 17.10
N HIS A 140 -2.46 17.20 17.23
CA HIS A 140 -1.99 15.84 17.08
C HIS A 140 -1.23 15.61 15.77
N GLY A 141 -0.26 14.71 15.84
CA GLY A 141 0.47 14.17 14.69
C GLY A 141 0.68 12.67 14.88
N ASP A 142 0.76 11.93 13.79
CA ASP A 142 1.03 10.49 13.82
C ASP A 142 2.13 10.11 12.80
N GLY A 143 2.88 11.08 12.27
CA GLY A 143 3.75 10.86 11.10
C GLY A 143 2.90 10.59 9.85
N TRP A 144 3.27 9.63 9.01
CA TRP A 144 2.51 9.27 7.79
C TRP A 144 1.45 8.16 8.00
N LYS A 145 1.42 7.48 9.17
CA LYS A 145 0.53 6.33 9.46
C LYS A 145 -0.06 6.37 10.86
N THR A 146 -1.15 5.65 11.11
CA THR A 146 -1.70 5.56 12.48
C THR A 146 -0.91 4.65 13.41
N ARG A 147 -1.05 4.97 14.71
CA ARG A 147 -0.93 4.06 15.84
C ARG A 147 -1.97 2.94 15.82
N SER A 148 -1.56 1.68 15.69
CA SER A 148 -2.44 0.51 15.90
C SER A 148 -2.48 0.09 17.37
N TYR A 149 -3.24 0.83 18.20
CA TYR A 149 -3.62 0.54 19.61
C TYR A 149 -2.55 0.55 20.73
N THR A 150 -3.06 0.84 21.94
CA THR A 150 -2.38 1.08 23.23
C THR A 150 -1.07 0.30 23.46
N ALA A 151 0.06 1.01 23.37
CA ALA A 151 1.34 0.55 23.86
C ALA A 151 1.31 0.43 25.41
N THR A 152 0.95 -0.75 25.92
CA THR A 152 1.53 -1.19 27.19
C THR A 152 2.83 -1.91 26.86
N GLN A 153 3.93 -1.15 26.91
CA GLN A 153 5.31 -1.57 27.17
C GLN A 153 5.71 -2.96 26.63
N LYS A 154 6.58 -2.98 25.60
CA LYS A 154 7.32 -4.15 25.05
C LYS A 154 6.83 -5.52 25.57
N GLY A 155 5.89 -6.14 24.85
CA GLY A 155 5.60 -7.58 25.00
C GLY A 155 4.17 -8.02 25.35
N VAL A 156 3.16 -7.16 25.32
CA VAL A 156 1.74 -7.58 25.42
C VAL A 156 0.88 -6.82 24.41
N ILE A 157 0.50 -7.48 23.32
CA ILE A 157 -0.41 -6.93 22.30
C ILE A 157 -1.78 -7.61 22.46
N THR A 158 -2.81 -6.80 22.72
CA THR A 158 -4.22 -7.19 22.48
C THR A 158 -4.68 -6.50 21.21
N ARG A 159 -4.79 -7.24 20.10
CA ARG A 159 -5.19 -6.72 18.78
C ARG A 159 -6.67 -6.32 18.78
N ILE A 160 -6.98 -5.13 18.27
CA ILE A 160 -8.30 -4.82 17.71
C ILE A 160 -8.07 -4.62 16.21
N GLN A 161 -8.62 -5.51 15.39
CA GLN A 161 -8.73 -5.30 13.95
C GLN A 161 -9.74 -4.18 13.68
N LYS A 162 -9.26 -3.00 13.37
CA LYS A 162 -10.01 -1.98 12.66
C LYS A 162 -9.07 -1.46 11.58
N ARG A 163 -9.52 -1.54 10.32
CA ARG A 163 -8.90 -0.96 9.10
C ARG A 163 -7.88 0.12 9.47
N GLU A 164 -6.62 -0.03 9.07
CA GLU A 164 -5.56 0.94 9.38
C GLU A 164 -5.83 2.27 8.63
N PRO A 165 -6.37 3.33 9.25
CA PRO A 165 -6.47 4.63 8.58
C PRO A 165 -5.06 5.11 8.20
N VAL A 166 -4.91 5.75 7.03
CA VAL A 166 -3.82 6.73 6.82
C VAL A 166 -3.96 7.75 7.94
N LYS A 167 -2.88 8.35 8.39
CA LYS A 167 -2.97 9.42 9.37
C LYS A 167 -1.93 10.47 9.05
N GLY A 168 -2.04 11.63 9.68
CA GLY A 168 -1.20 12.76 9.40
C GLY A 168 -1.23 13.75 10.55
N ILE A 169 -1.55 15.00 10.26
CA ILE A 169 -1.56 16.13 11.21
C ILE A 169 -2.87 16.92 11.10
N CYS A 170 -3.23 17.71 12.12
CA CYS A 170 -4.44 18.56 12.16
C CYS A 170 -5.72 17.73 12.03
N TYR A 171 -6.05 17.00 13.10
CA TYR A 171 -7.22 16.17 13.29
C TYR A 171 -8.44 17.00 13.68
N ASP A 172 -9.37 17.07 12.75
CA ASP A 172 -10.65 17.75 12.92
C ASP A 172 -11.71 16.71 13.32
N ASP A 173 -12.09 16.66 14.61
CA ASP A 173 -13.08 15.70 15.11
C ASP A 173 -14.50 15.99 14.56
N THR A 174 -14.80 17.27 14.27
CA THR A 174 -16.11 17.67 13.76
C THR A 174 -16.34 17.17 12.34
N ASP A 175 -15.33 17.28 11.47
CA ASP A 175 -15.37 16.78 10.09
C ASP A 175 -14.87 15.32 9.95
N ASN A 176 -14.22 14.79 10.98
CA ASN A 176 -13.56 13.47 10.99
C ASN A 176 -12.55 13.37 9.84
N ASP A 177 -11.67 14.36 9.76
CA ASP A 177 -10.66 14.50 8.71
C ASP A 177 -9.31 14.93 9.30
N TYR A 178 -8.24 14.81 8.51
CA TYR A 178 -6.89 15.25 8.86
C TYR A 178 -6.05 15.45 7.61
N LEU A 179 -5.01 16.28 7.69
CA LEU A 179 -4.07 16.47 6.59
C LEU A 179 -3.13 15.26 6.50
N THR A 180 -3.26 14.45 5.46
CA THR A 180 -2.31 13.38 5.16
C THR A 180 -0.97 13.92 4.65
N THR A 181 0.06 13.08 4.58
CA THR A 181 1.33 13.42 3.92
C THR A 181 1.12 13.93 2.49
N THR A 182 0.26 13.26 1.71
CA THR A 182 -0.10 13.68 0.35
C THR A 182 -0.86 15.01 0.31
N ASP A 183 -1.73 15.28 1.29
CA ASP A 183 -2.42 16.57 1.40
C ASP A 183 -1.44 17.70 1.71
N LEU A 184 -0.43 17.45 2.55
CA LEU A 184 0.66 18.40 2.78
C LEU A 184 1.41 18.72 1.49
N GLY A 185 1.81 17.69 0.73
CA GLY A 185 2.45 17.86 -0.58
C GLY A 185 1.61 18.72 -1.53
N THR A 186 0.32 18.41 -1.65
CA THR A 186 -0.64 19.13 -2.50
C THR A 186 -0.83 20.58 -2.05
N ALA A 187 -0.97 20.81 -0.74
CA ALA A 187 -1.14 22.15 -0.18
C ALA A 187 0.11 23.00 -0.41
N PHE A 188 1.29 22.45 -0.14
CA PHE A 188 2.56 23.14 -0.27
C PHE A 188 2.94 23.42 -1.73
N ASP A 189 2.66 22.51 -2.66
CA ASP A 189 2.77 22.77 -4.10
C ASP A 189 1.97 24.01 -4.50
N THR A 190 0.71 24.07 -4.06
CA THR A 190 -0.19 25.19 -4.36
C THR A 190 0.28 26.50 -3.71
N ILE A 191 0.61 26.47 -2.42
CA ILE A 191 1.07 27.63 -1.64
C ILE A 191 2.31 28.27 -2.27
N THR A 192 3.24 27.43 -2.74
CA THR A 192 4.56 27.87 -3.21
C THR A 192 4.64 28.00 -4.73
N ASN A 193 3.53 27.72 -5.43
CA ASN A 193 3.45 27.67 -6.88
C ASN A 193 4.51 26.72 -7.47
N GLY A 194 4.46 25.44 -7.06
CA GLY A 194 5.41 24.41 -7.46
C GLY A 194 6.83 24.65 -6.99
N GLY A 195 7.00 25.12 -5.76
CA GLY A 195 8.31 25.37 -5.15
C GLY A 195 9.02 26.64 -5.65
N VAL A 196 8.36 27.48 -6.44
CA VAL A 196 8.94 28.74 -6.95
C VAL A 196 9.16 29.75 -5.82
N ALA A 197 8.29 29.74 -4.81
CA ALA A 197 8.35 30.61 -3.65
C ALA A 197 8.22 29.75 -2.37
N PRO A 198 9.29 29.06 -1.95
CA PRO A 198 9.23 28.17 -0.80
C PRO A 198 8.95 28.92 0.50
N VAL A 199 8.30 28.25 1.45
CA VAL A 199 8.13 28.75 2.83
C VAL A 199 9.48 28.68 3.55
N ASP A 200 9.86 29.74 4.26
CA ASP A 200 11.19 29.77 4.89
C ASP A 200 11.33 28.75 6.02
N VAL A 201 10.33 28.61 6.88
CA VAL A 201 10.31 27.58 7.94
C VAL A 201 8.92 26.97 8.03
N VAL A 202 8.86 25.64 7.98
CA VAL A 202 7.69 24.85 8.38
C VAL A 202 7.99 24.22 9.73
N GLY A 203 7.07 24.39 10.66
CA GLY A 203 7.13 23.85 12.00
C GLY A 203 5.95 22.91 12.24
N PHE A 204 6.22 21.77 12.84
CA PHE A 204 5.22 20.83 13.30
C PHE A 204 5.24 20.85 14.83
N ASP A 205 4.27 21.52 15.42
CA ASP A 205 3.97 21.42 16.86
C ASP A 205 2.98 20.27 17.03
N ALA A 206 3.51 19.07 16.76
CA ALA A 206 2.76 17.83 16.61
C ALA A 206 3.70 16.62 16.74
N CYS A 207 3.14 15.51 17.21
CA CYS A 207 3.90 14.29 17.48
C CYS A 207 4.47 13.66 16.20
N LEU A 208 5.69 13.12 16.27
CA LEU A 208 6.26 12.17 15.29
C LEU A 208 6.48 12.72 13.87
N MET A 209 6.52 14.04 13.71
CA MET A 209 6.63 14.67 12.39
C MET A 209 8.09 14.85 11.90
N ALA A 210 9.10 14.67 12.75
CA ALA A 210 10.51 14.65 12.32
C ALA A 210 10.89 13.28 11.76
N MET A 211 10.51 13.04 10.52
CA MET A 211 10.84 11.83 9.78
C MET A 211 11.18 12.13 8.33
N VAL A 212 12.04 11.29 7.75
CA VAL A 212 12.55 11.51 6.40
C VAL A 212 11.44 11.50 5.35
N GLU A 213 10.37 10.76 5.56
CA GLU A 213 9.21 10.72 4.67
C GLU A 213 8.51 12.07 4.55
N ILE A 214 8.26 12.73 5.69
CA ILE A 214 7.63 14.06 5.72
C ILE A 214 8.59 15.11 5.20
N ASP A 215 9.86 15.07 5.64
CA ASP A 215 10.89 15.99 5.17
C ASP A 215 11.06 15.91 3.63
N TYR A 216 11.02 14.70 3.06
CA TYR A 216 11.14 14.48 1.62
C TYR A 216 9.97 15.10 0.86
N GLU A 217 8.74 14.84 1.32
CA GLU A 217 7.50 15.35 0.74
C GLU A 217 7.50 16.89 0.64
N ILE A 218 7.93 17.59 1.70
CA ILE A 218 7.87 19.05 1.74
C ILE A 218 9.16 19.74 1.26
N SER A 219 10.24 19.00 1.04
CA SER A 219 11.54 19.57 0.64
C SER A 219 11.54 20.44 -0.63
N PRO A 220 10.65 20.23 -1.64
CA PRO A 220 10.56 21.14 -2.78
C PRO A 220 9.95 22.50 -2.43
N TYR A 221 9.26 22.60 -1.29
CA TYR A 221 8.35 23.71 -0.97
C TYR A 221 8.74 24.48 0.30
N ALA A 222 9.70 24.00 1.08
CA ALA A 222 10.17 24.68 2.28
C ALA A 222 11.70 24.67 2.38
N LEU A 223 12.28 25.67 3.07
CA LEU A 223 13.73 25.74 3.27
C LEU A 223 14.18 24.97 4.52
N TYR A 224 13.40 25.07 5.59
CA TYR A 224 13.70 24.44 6.88
C TYR A 224 12.47 23.79 7.49
N CYS A 225 12.66 22.65 8.15
CA CYS A 225 11.65 21.92 8.92
C CYS A 225 12.02 21.91 10.41
N VAL A 226 11.03 21.98 11.29
CA VAL A 226 11.18 21.77 12.74
C VAL A 226 10.12 20.79 13.21
N GLY A 227 10.50 19.74 13.91
CA GLY A 227 9.57 18.75 14.46
C GLY A 227 10.21 17.75 15.42
N SER A 228 9.37 16.94 16.06
CA SER A 228 9.80 15.91 17.01
C SER A 228 9.81 14.51 16.39
N GLU A 229 10.83 13.70 16.72
CA GLU A 229 10.86 12.26 16.41
C GLU A 229 9.97 11.47 17.37
N GLU A 230 9.46 12.10 18.43
CA GLU A 230 8.69 11.48 19.49
C GLU A 230 7.32 12.19 19.66
N THR A 231 6.47 11.66 20.52
CA THR A 231 5.29 12.38 21.01
C THR A 231 5.69 13.63 21.77
N GLU A 232 5.06 14.77 21.45
CA GLU A 232 5.23 16.02 22.18
C GLU A 232 4.31 16.08 23.42
N PRO A 233 4.74 16.72 24.52
CA PRO A 233 3.84 17.02 25.63
C PRO A 233 2.68 17.92 25.18
N GLY A 234 1.50 17.77 25.78
CA GLY A 234 0.31 18.53 25.38
C GLY A 234 0.37 20.05 25.61
N ASP A 235 1.42 20.57 26.26
CA ASP A 235 1.70 22.01 26.34
C ASP A 235 2.37 22.52 25.05
N GLY A 236 2.84 21.64 24.15
CA GLY A 236 3.42 22.02 22.86
C GLY A 236 4.73 22.81 22.96
N TRP A 237 4.95 23.73 22.02
CA TRP A 237 6.12 24.62 22.00
C TRP A 237 6.04 25.77 23.02
N ASP A 238 7.18 26.23 23.55
CA ASP A 238 7.25 27.45 24.38
C ASP A 238 7.16 28.70 23.48
N TYR A 239 5.94 29.04 23.06
CA TYR A 239 5.65 30.19 22.22
C TYR A 239 5.99 31.49 22.93
N GLN A 240 5.81 31.54 24.25
CA GLN A 240 6.12 32.73 25.05
C GLN A 240 7.59 33.12 24.88
N THR A 241 8.51 32.18 25.08
CA THR A 241 9.96 32.42 24.98
C THR A 241 10.37 32.66 23.54
N THR A 242 9.93 31.80 22.62
CA THR A 242 10.30 31.85 21.19
C THR A 242 9.86 33.16 20.54
N MET A 243 8.60 33.56 20.71
CA MET A 243 8.06 34.78 20.11
C MET A 243 8.66 36.05 20.73
N ASN A 244 8.94 36.04 22.03
CA ASN A 244 9.63 37.16 22.69
C ASN A 244 11.08 37.29 22.19
N TRP A 245 11.76 36.16 21.94
CA TRP A 245 13.08 36.18 21.31
C TRP A 245 13.02 36.72 19.87
N LEU A 246 12.09 36.25 19.04
CA LEU A 246 12.01 36.65 17.63
C LEU A 246 11.65 38.14 17.47
N THR A 247 10.72 38.64 18.27
CA THR A 247 10.33 40.07 18.27
C THR A 247 11.47 40.98 18.73
N THR A 248 12.42 40.49 19.54
CA THR A 248 13.63 41.23 19.94
C THR A 248 14.81 41.03 18.99
N ASN A 249 14.79 39.97 18.17
CA ASN A 249 15.80 39.64 17.16
C ASN A 249 15.19 39.49 15.76
N PRO A 250 14.45 40.48 15.22
CA PRO A 250 13.74 40.33 13.95
C PRO A 250 14.66 40.18 12.73
N GLY A 251 15.97 40.42 12.88
CA GLY A 251 16.97 40.23 11.83
C GLY A 251 17.55 38.83 11.74
N SER A 252 17.07 37.88 12.55
CA SER A 252 17.50 36.47 12.52
C SER A 252 17.13 35.82 11.19
N THR A 253 18.03 34.98 10.69
CA THR A 253 17.81 34.17 9.48
C THR A 253 16.94 32.95 9.77
N PRO A 254 16.30 32.34 8.76
CA PRO A 254 15.43 31.18 8.99
C PRO A 254 16.08 30.02 9.74
N ASP A 255 17.32 29.65 9.41
CA ASP A 255 18.10 28.63 10.14
C ASP A 255 18.29 28.98 11.64
N GLN A 256 18.47 30.27 11.96
CA GLN A 256 18.60 30.73 13.34
C GLN A 256 17.28 30.67 14.09
N VAL A 257 16.16 30.95 13.41
CA VAL A 257 14.83 30.82 14.01
C VAL A 257 14.52 29.35 14.28
N SER A 258 14.76 28.45 13.31
CA SER A 258 14.58 27.02 13.48
C SER A 258 15.40 26.46 14.65
N ALA A 259 16.70 26.78 14.72
CA ALA A 259 17.56 26.34 15.83
C ALA A 259 17.15 26.94 17.19
N GLN A 260 16.59 28.14 17.21
CA GLN A 260 16.11 28.78 18.43
C GLN A 260 14.86 28.09 18.96
N ILE A 261 13.91 27.68 18.09
CA ILE A 261 12.72 26.91 18.48
C ILE A 261 13.14 25.63 19.21
N VAL A 262 14.04 24.85 18.62
CA VAL A 262 14.59 23.63 19.25
C VAL A 262 15.24 23.94 20.59
N THR A 263 16.03 25.01 20.66
CA THR A 263 16.71 25.41 21.90
C THR A 263 15.72 25.78 23.00
N ASP A 264 14.67 26.52 22.68
CA ASP A 264 13.67 26.97 23.65
C ASP A 264 12.81 25.79 24.13
N TYR A 265 12.36 24.92 23.22
CA TYR A 265 11.65 23.68 23.55
C TYR A 265 12.45 22.81 24.53
N MET A 266 13.72 22.55 24.23
CA MET A 266 14.57 21.72 25.09
C MET A 266 14.92 22.38 26.43
N ASN A 267 14.96 23.72 26.49
CA ASN A 267 15.14 24.44 27.75
C ASN A 267 13.88 24.42 28.62
N PHE A 268 12.70 24.44 28.00
CA PHE A 268 11.41 24.44 28.67
C PHE A 268 11.14 23.12 29.38
N TYR A 269 11.26 21.99 28.66
CA TYR A 269 11.04 20.66 29.22
C TYR A 269 12.27 20.08 29.94
N GLY A 270 13.47 20.54 29.57
CA GLY A 270 14.74 20.03 30.08
C GLY A 270 15.14 18.70 29.43
N SER A 271 16.27 18.13 29.87
CA SER A 271 16.88 16.97 29.22
C SER A 271 16.60 15.63 29.94
N GLY A 272 15.55 15.56 30.75
CA GLY A 272 15.33 14.46 31.69
C GLY A 272 14.35 13.38 31.24
N GLY A 273 13.47 13.70 30.28
CA GLY A 273 12.37 12.84 29.86
C GLY A 273 12.58 12.24 28.47
N TYR A 274 11.49 12.17 27.72
CA TYR A 274 11.41 11.60 26.38
C TYR A 274 11.32 12.68 25.29
N GLU A 275 11.47 13.95 25.66
CA GLU A 275 11.25 15.06 24.75
C GLU A 275 12.36 15.12 23.69
N THR A 276 11.99 15.25 22.42
CA THR A 276 12.92 15.40 21.30
C THR A 276 12.43 16.51 20.38
N GLN A 277 13.35 17.21 19.73
CA GLN A 277 13.04 18.29 18.80
C GLN A 277 14.24 18.53 17.89
N SER A 278 14.02 18.69 16.58
CA SER A 278 15.09 18.93 15.62
C SER A 278 14.73 20.00 14.61
N ALA A 279 15.77 20.63 14.04
CA ALA A 279 15.67 21.58 12.95
C ALA A 279 16.51 21.05 11.78
N VAL A 280 15.89 20.92 10.60
CA VAL A 280 16.46 20.28 9.42
C VAL A 280 16.53 21.26 8.24
N ASP A 281 17.65 21.29 7.53
CA ASP A 281 17.83 21.97 6.24
C ASP A 281 17.30 21.09 5.11
N LEU A 282 16.12 21.45 4.58
CA LEU A 282 15.41 20.65 3.58
C LEU A 282 16.16 20.58 2.24
N SER A 283 17.08 21.51 1.96
CA SER A 283 17.93 21.45 0.77
C SER A 283 18.88 20.25 0.77
N GLN A 284 19.08 19.60 1.92
CA GLN A 284 19.94 18.42 2.07
C GLN A 284 19.17 17.10 1.93
N ILE A 285 17.84 17.11 1.93
CA ILE A 285 17.02 15.90 1.99
C ILE A 285 17.15 15.04 0.74
N ALA A 286 17.25 15.64 -0.44
CA ALA A 286 17.52 14.89 -1.67
C ALA A 286 18.85 14.10 -1.60
N ALA A 287 19.88 14.65 -0.95
CA ALA A 287 21.16 13.96 -0.77
C ALA A 287 21.06 12.86 0.31
N LEU A 288 20.28 13.09 1.37
CA LEU A 288 19.98 12.08 2.39
C LEU A 288 19.21 10.91 1.78
N ALA A 289 18.13 11.16 1.05
CA ALA A 289 17.34 10.13 0.38
C ALA A 289 18.18 9.32 -0.61
N ALA A 290 19.08 9.96 -1.38
CA ALA A 290 19.99 9.23 -2.25
C ALA A 290 20.96 8.31 -1.49
N ALA A 291 21.44 8.74 -0.32
CA ALA A 291 22.29 7.91 0.55
C ALA A 291 21.50 6.74 1.16
N VAL A 292 20.27 6.98 1.62
CA VAL A 292 19.37 5.93 2.14
C VAL A 292 19.03 4.93 1.05
N ASN A 293 18.64 5.39 -0.15
CA ASN A 293 18.39 4.54 -1.31
C ASN A 293 19.58 3.63 -1.63
N THR A 294 20.80 4.20 -1.67
CA THR A 294 22.01 3.41 -1.95
C THR A 294 22.21 2.31 -0.91
N LEU A 295 22.06 2.65 0.38
CA LEU A 295 22.14 1.67 1.47
C LEU A 295 21.04 0.60 1.36
N ALA A 296 19.80 1.02 1.08
CA ALA A 296 18.64 0.14 0.98
C ALA A 296 18.81 -0.88 -0.16
N VAL A 297 19.26 -0.44 -1.33
CA VAL A 297 19.55 -1.31 -2.49
C VAL A 297 20.64 -2.34 -2.15
N ASP A 298 21.69 -1.92 -1.44
CA ASP A 298 22.79 -2.80 -1.05
C ASP A 298 22.36 -3.82 0.03
N LEU A 299 21.56 -3.39 1.00
CA LEU A 299 20.96 -4.29 2.02
C LEU A 299 20.02 -5.31 1.36
N THR A 300 19.16 -4.86 0.45
CA THR A 300 18.24 -5.71 -0.33
C THR A 300 19.00 -6.76 -1.12
N SER A 301 20.02 -6.34 -1.88
CA SER A 301 20.84 -7.22 -2.71
C SER A 301 21.59 -8.28 -1.91
N ASN A 302 21.85 -8.02 -0.62
CA ASN A 302 22.55 -8.92 0.29
C ASN A 302 21.67 -9.48 1.41
N MET A 303 20.34 -9.40 1.28
CA MET A 303 19.39 -9.79 2.32
C MET A 303 19.60 -11.24 2.78
N ALA A 304 19.84 -12.16 1.84
CA ALA A 304 20.11 -13.57 2.15
C ALA A 304 21.35 -13.78 3.05
N ALA A 305 22.34 -12.89 2.98
CA ALA A 305 23.57 -12.97 3.78
C ALA A 305 23.41 -12.27 5.14
N TYR A 306 22.74 -11.12 5.18
CA TYR A 306 22.76 -10.21 6.34
C TYR A 306 21.42 -10.06 7.07
N LYS A 307 20.35 -10.76 6.70
CA LYS A 307 19.03 -10.65 7.36
C LYS A 307 19.10 -10.82 8.89
N SER A 308 19.91 -11.73 9.40
CA SER A 308 20.09 -11.89 10.86
C SER A 308 20.79 -10.70 11.51
N ASP A 309 21.76 -10.10 10.82
CA ASP A 309 22.45 -8.90 11.31
C ASP A 309 21.50 -7.70 11.28
N ILE A 310 20.70 -7.55 10.23
CA ILE A 310 19.64 -6.52 10.10
C ILE A 310 18.58 -6.69 11.20
N GLN A 311 18.19 -7.93 11.54
CA GLN A 311 17.31 -8.18 12.69
C GLN A 311 17.96 -7.74 14.01
N ASN A 312 19.25 -8.03 14.23
CA ASN A 312 19.96 -7.58 15.42
C ASN A 312 20.05 -6.06 15.48
N VAL A 313 20.19 -5.39 14.33
CA VAL A 313 20.10 -3.93 14.24
C VAL A 313 18.70 -3.47 14.63
N ARG A 314 17.64 -4.04 14.06
CA ARG A 314 16.25 -3.66 14.35
C ARG A 314 15.87 -3.86 15.82
N ASP A 315 16.43 -4.86 16.49
CA ASP A 315 16.22 -5.12 17.92
C ASP A 315 16.93 -4.10 18.85
N GLN A 316 17.95 -3.40 18.32
CA GLN A 316 18.82 -2.50 19.07
C GLN A 316 18.65 -1.03 18.71
N VAL A 317 18.19 -0.74 17.49
CA VAL A 317 17.93 0.63 17.03
C VAL A 317 16.94 1.28 17.97
N GLU A 318 17.14 2.57 18.20
CA GLU A 318 16.29 3.32 19.08
C GLU A 318 15.02 3.70 18.33
N ASP A 319 13.88 3.43 18.96
CA ASP A 319 12.54 3.68 18.46
C ASP A 319 11.72 4.39 19.53
N SER A 320 10.60 5.00 19.12
CA SER A 320 9.65 5.54 20.08
C SER A 320 9.01 4.40 20.88
N PRO A 321 8.98 4.45 22.24
CA PRO A 321 8.25 3.49 23.04
C PRO A 321 6.74 3.49 22.77
N TRP A 322 6.23 4.56 22.15
CA TRP A 322 4.83 4.75 21.84
C TRP A 322 4.50 4.41 20.39
N GLU A 323 5.40 4.69 19.46
CA GLU A 323 5.37 4.30 18.04
C GLU A 323 6.65 3.59 17.62
N PRO A 324 6.78 2.29 17.93
CA PRO A 324 8.03 1.55 17.71
C PRO A 324 8.37 1.40 16.23
N ASP A 325 7.45 1.68 15.32
CA ASP A 325 7.66 1.55 13.88
C ASP A 325 8.52 2.66 13.28
N PHE A 326 8.75 3.76 14.01
CA PHE A 326 9.65 4.81 13.60
C PHE A 326 10.96 4.68 14.38
N VAL A 327 12.04 4.47 13.64
CA VAL A 327 13.38 4.25 14.20
C VAL A 327 14.28 5.44 13.87
N ASP A 328 15.22 5.77 14.74
CA ASP A 328 16.22 6.81 14.45
C ASP A 328 17.11 6.38 13.27
N LEU A 329 17.14 7.21 12.21
CA LEU A 329 17.82 6.88 10.95
C LEU A 329 19.35 6.86 11.09
N TYR A 330 19.91 7.76 11.91
CA TYR A 330 21.36 7.81 12.13
C TYR A 330 21.84 6.59 12.91
N HIS A 331 21.15 6.23 13.98
CA HIS A 331 21.44 5.10 14.85
C HIS A 331 21.23 3.79 14.11
N PHE A 332 20.18 3.68 13.27
CA PHE A 332 20.03 2.56 12.34
C PHE A 332 21.29 2.39 11.49
N ALA A 333 21.73 3.44 10.81
CA ALA A 333 22.94 3.39 9.97
C ALA A 333 24.20 3.08 10.80
N GLN A 334 24.35 3.65 12.00
CA GLN A 334 25.46 3.37 12.89
C GLN A 334 25.55 1.88 13.28
N LEU A 335 24.42 1.27 13.59
CA LEU A 335 24.32 -0.15 13.93
C LEU A 335 24.58 -1.03 12.70
N ILE A 336 24.06 -0.66 11.52
CA ILE A 336 24.38 -1.35 10.26
C ILE A 336 25.89 -1.37 10.01
N HIS A 337 26.57 -0.23 10.13
CA HIS A 337 28.02 -0.14 9.98
C HIS A 337 28.77 -1.05 10.98
N THR A 338 28.21 -1.23 12.18
CA THR A 338 28.85 -2.00 13.26
C THR A 338 28.61 -3.50 13.13
N GLU A 339 27.39 -3.91 12.82
CA GLU A 339 26.96 -5.31 12.76
C GLU A 339 27.33 -5.98 11.42
N ILE A 340 27.23 -5.24 10.30
CA ILE A 340 27.48 -5.80 8.96
C ILE A 340 28.95 -5.58 8.56
N SER A 341 29.63 -6.68 8.24
CA SER A 341 31.06 -6.69 7.92
C SER A 341 31.41 -6.41 6.45
N ASP A 342 30.41 -6.16 5.60
CA ASP A 342 30.62 -5.80 4.19
C ASP A 342 31.15 -4.35 4.08
N PRO A 343 32.33 -4.12 3.48
CA PRO A 343 32.90 -2.78 3.38
C PRO A 343 32.06 -1.77 2.57
N THR A 344 31.24 -2.25 1.63
CA THR A 344 30.37 -1.41 0.80
C THR A 344 29.21 -0.91 1.64
N ILE A 345 28.48 -1.83 2.29
CA ILE A 345 27.39 -1.52 3.22
C ILE A 345 27.88 -0.62 4.37
N GLN A 346 29.07 -0.86 4.90
CA GLN A 346 29.68 0.02 5.91
C GLN A 346 29.92 1.45 5.38
N THR A 347 30.36 1.57 4.12
CA THR A 347 30.58 2.88 3.50
C THR A 347 29.25 3.61 3.30
N ASP A 348 28.20 2.90 2.85
CA ASP A 348 26.89 3.50 2.60
C ASP A 348 26.18 3.89 3.89
N ALA A 349 26.30 3.08 4.94
CA ALA A 349 25.86 3.44 6.29
C ALA A 349 26.57 4.71 6.82
N VAL A 350 27.88 4.85 6.56
CA VAL A 350 28.61 6.10 6.88
C VAL A 350 28.11 7.27 6.04
N ASN A 351 27.74 7.05 4.78
CA ASN A 351 27.17 8.10 3.94
C ASN A 351 25.82 8.58 4.49
N VAL A 352 24.95 7.68 4.96
CA VAL A 352 23.69 8.05 5.64
C VAL A 352 23.96 8.85 6.91
N MET A 353 24.85 8.38 7.80
CA MET A 353 25.22 9.13 9.03
C MET A 353 25.73 10.55 8.72
N ASN A 354 26.58 10.69 7.69
CA ASN A 354 27.09 11.99 7.27
C ASN A 354 25.99 12.89 6.68
N ALA A 355 25.04 12.30 5.92
CA ALA A 355 23.94 13.03 5.32
C ALA A 355 22.97 13.55 6.39
N VAL A 356 22.60 12.73 7.39
CA VAL A 356 21.80 13.18 8.55
C VAL A 356 22.54 14.31 9.29
N THR A 357 23.83 14.14 9.59
CA THR A 357 24.64 15.17 10.25
C THR A 357 24.72 16.49 9.45
N THR A 358 24.59 16.41 8.12
CA THR A 358 24.61 17.59 7.25
C THR A 358 23.25 18.26 7.18
N ALA A 359 22.16 17.48 7.19
CA ALA A 359 20.79 17.97 7.13
C ALA A 359 20.34 18.59 8.47
N VAL A 360 20.69 17.97 9.60
CA VAL A 360 20.27 18.43 10.94
C VAL A 360 21.11 19.64 11.37
N ILE A 361 20.46 20.79 11.50
CA ILE A 361 21.06 22.06 11.95
C ILE A 361 21.30 22.03 13.45
N THR A 362 20.29 21.57 14.19
CA THR A 362 20.28 21.47 15.64
C THR A 362 19.26 20.41 16.03
N GLU A 363 19.62 19.55 16.96
CA GLU A 363 18.70 18.63 17.63
C GLU A 363 18.89 18.74 19.13
N GLY A 364 17.85 18.37 19.87
CA GLY A 364 18.00 17.98 21.25
C GLY A 364 17.05 16.83 21.60
N HIS A 365 17.50 16.01 22.54
CA HIS A 365 16.75 14.87 23.05
C HIS A 365 16.91 14.73 24.57
N GLY A 366 15.89 14.16 25.21
CA GLY A 366 15.90 13.81 26.61
C GLY A 366 16.78 12.59 26.91
N ALA A 367 17.13 12.41 28.18
CA ALA A 367 18.00 11.30 28.62
C ALA A 367 17.40 9.90 28.39
N SER A 368 16.11 9.79 28.10
CA SER A 368 15.47 8.53 27.72
C SER A 368 15.70 8.14 26.25
N HIS A 369 16.18 9.07 25.41
CA HIS A 369 16.46 8.85 23.98
C HIS A 369 17.92 9.13 23.59
N PRO A 370 18.93 8.46 24.19
CA PRO A 370 20.34 8.79 23.99
C PRO A 370 20.90 8.66 22.56
N ASN A 371 20.18 8.04 21.63
CA ASN A 371 20.58 7.84 20.24
C ASN A 371 19.53 8.35 19.25
N PHE A 372 18.68 9.29 19.67
CA PHE A 372 17.93 10.11 18.72
C PHE A 372 18.83 11.22 18.18
N HIS A 373 18.75 11.46 16.88
CA HIS A 373 19.63 12.31 16.10
C HIS A 373 18.86 13.26 15.20
N GLY A 374 17.54 13.33 15.34
CA GLY A 374 16.67 14.36 14.80
C GLY A 374 15.90 13.99 13.54
N ILE A 375 16.07 12.78 12.98
CA ILE A 375 15.32 12.32 11.80
C ILE A 375 15.06 10.82 11.95
N SER A 376 13.78 10.47 12.07
CA SER A 376 13.33 9.08 12.08
C SER A 376 13.02 8.57 10.67
N ILE A 377 12.84 7.25 10.54
CA ILE A 377 12.41 6.58 9.31
C ILE A 377 11.45 5.42 9.66
N TYR A 378 10.50 5.11 8.78
CA TYR A 378 9.64 3.96 8.96
C TYR A 378 10.41 2.65 8.80
N PHE A 379 10.50 1.89 9.88
CA PHE A 379 10.98 0.52 9.91
C PHE A 379 10.21 -0.27 10.99
N PRO A 380 9.06 -0.90 10.64
CA PRO A 380 8.20 -1.56 11.62
C PRO A 380 8.92 -2.66 12.41
N TYR A 381 8.38 -3.13 13.53
CA TYR A 381 9.06 -4.20 14.28
C TYR A 381 8.85 -5.58 13.63
N GLY A 382 7.67 -5.83 13.05
CA GLY A 382 7.33 -7.08 12.39
C GLY A 382 6.63 -6.89 11.05
N GLY A 383 6.69 -7.91 10.18
CA GLY A 383 6.08 -7.83 8.84
C GLY A 383 4.55 -7.78 8.81
N ASN A 384 3.87 -8.02 9.94
CA ASN A 384 2.43 -7.76 10.06
C ASN A 384 2.12 -6.28 10.33
N ASP A 385 3.12 -5.52 10.74
CA ASP A 385 3.04 -4.09 11.05
C ASP A 385 3.58 -3.25 9.87
N TYR A 386 4.12 -3.91 8.83
CA TYR A 386 4.38 -3.31 7.52
C TYR A 386 3.06 -3.04 6.80
N LEU A 387 2.86 -1.79 6.40
CA LEU A 387 1.68 -1.34 5.68
C LEU A 387 2.03 -1.20 4.19
N SER A 388 1.37 -1.97 3.33
CA SER A 388 1.60 -1.91 1.88
C SER A 388 1.36 -0.53 1.28
N ARG A 389 0.47 0.27 1.87
CA ARG A 389 0.27 1.65 1.44
C ARG A 389 1.49 2.57 1.64
N TYR A 390 2.51 2.15 2.38
CA TYR A 390 3.78 2.89 2.42
C TYR A 390 4.34 3.13 1.01
N GLU A 391 4.16 2.13 0.13
CA GLU A 391 4.57 2.10 -1.27
C GLU A 391 3.79 3.07 -2.15
N THR A 392 2.65 3.59 -1.69
CA THR A 392 1.77 4.49 -2.46
C THR A 392 1.57 5.86 -1.82
N ASP A 393 1.65 5.94 -0.50
CA ASP A 393 1.25 7.13 0.28
C ASP A 393 2.45 8.02 0.64
N THR A 394 3.68 7.59 0.32
CA THR A 394 4.90 8.37 0.58
C THR A 394 5.75 8.52 -0.66
N GLN A 395 6.06 9.76 -1.05
CA GLN A 395 6.94 10.02 -2.20
C GLN A 395 8.36 9.49 -1.95
N PHE A 396 8.79 9.45 -0.68
CA PHE A 396 10.07 8.87 -0.28
C PHE A 396 10.19 7.38 -0.63
N ALA A 397 9.16 6.57 -0.36
CA ALA A 397 9.16 5.17 -0.77
C ALA A 397 9.18 5.06 -2.30
N LEU A 398 8.28 5.78 -2.99
CA LEU A 398 8.19 5.75 -4.46
C LEU A 398 9.52 6.08 -5.19
N ASP A 399 10.34 6.97 -4.62
CA ASP A 399 11.59 7.43 -5.24
C ASP A 399 12.86 6.74 -4.72
N THR A 400 12.76 5.85 -3.72
CA THR A 400 13.92 5.19 -3.10
C THR A 400 13.74 3.68 -3.00
N GLY A 401 14.84 2.95 -2.78
CA GLY A 401 14.82 1.50 -2.61
C GLY A 401 14.38 1.01 -1.22
N TRP A 402 13.75 1.87 -0.41
CA TRP A 402 13.57 1.61 1.02
C TRP A 402 12.42 0.64 1.29
N ASP A 403 11.29 0.77 0.60
CA ASP A 403 10.18 -0.17 0.66
C ASP A 403 10.58 -1.54 0.10
N GLU A 404 11.39 -1.64 -0.96
CA GLU A 404 11.89 -2.95 -1.40
C GLU A 404 12.83 -3.57 -0.38
N PHE A 405 13.61 -2.76 0.34
CA PHE A 405 14.40 -3.23 1.48
C PHE A 405 13.51 -3.78 2.60
N LEU A 406 12.47 -3.05 3.00
CA LEU A 406 11.51 -3.49 4.02
C LEU A 406 10.80 -4.77 3.58
N THR A 407 10.31 -4.82 2.35
CA THR A 407 9.66 -5.99 1.76
C THR A 407 10.58 -7.21 1.72
N ALA A 408 11.83 -7.05 1.25
CA ALA A 408 12.81 -8.13 1.25
C ALA A 408 13.15 -8.60 2.68
N TYR A 409 13.22 -7.68 3.63
CA TYR A 409 13.49 -7.98 5.04
C TYR A 409 12.36 -8.78 5.67
N TYR A 410 11.09 -8.40 5.49
CA TYR A 410 9.96 -9.09 6.11
C TYR A 410 9.62 -10.40 5.43
N TYR A 411 9.60 -10.44 4.10
CA TYR A 411 8.94 -11.53 3.36
C TYR A 411 9.91 -12.58 2.79
N ALA A 412 11.21 -12.50 3.10
CA ALA A 412 12.20 -13.56 2.85
C ALA A 412 12.20 -14.14 1.42
N GLY A 413 12.43 -13.30 0.42
CA GLY A 413 12.66 -13.68 -0.97
C GLY A 413 12.94 -12.45 -1.84
N PRO A 414 13.31 -12.60 -3.13
CA PRO A 414 12.90 -11.58 -4.09
C PRO A 414 11.39 -11.33 -3.91
N PRO A 415 10.88 -10.11 -4.19
CA PRO A 415 9.46 -9.80 -3.99
C PRO A 415 8.62 -10.97 -4.50
N PRO A 416 7.61 -11.41 -3.73
CA PRO A 416 6.72 -12.46 -4.19
C PRO A 416 6.27 -12.05 -5.59
N VAL A 417 6.70 -12.81 -6.60
CA VAL A 417 6.24 -12.55 -7.97
C VAL A 417 4.75 -12.81 -7.93
N TYR A 418 3.98 -11.74 -7.89
CA TYR A 418 2.55 -11.88 -7.82
C TYR A 418 2.07 -12.44 -9.16
N ALA A 419 0.98 -13.19 -9.14
CA ALA A 419 0.44 -13.72 -10.39
C ALA A 419 0.01 -12.57 -11.33
N VAL A 420 -0.25 -11.38 -10.79
CA VAL A 420 -0.72 -10.19 -11.50
C VAL A 420 0.34 -9.09 -11.43
N ALA A 421 0.70 -8.50 -12.58
CA ALA A 421 1.40 -7.23 -12.66
C ALA A 421 0.44 -6.12 -13.08
N VAL A 422 0.51 -4.96 -12.42
CA VAL A 422 -0.17 -3.72 -12.77
C VAL A 422 0.88 -2.74 -13.29
N ILE A 423 0.79 -2.42 -14.58
CA ILE A 423 1.70 -1.52 -15.28
C ILE A 423 1.01 -0.18 -15.47
N ASP A 424 1.54 0.82 -14.77
CA ASP A 424 1.17 2.22 -14.90
C ASP A 424 2.03 2.89 -15.96
N ASP A 425 1.43 3.18 -17.11
CA ASP A 425 2.04 3.84 -18.26
C ASP A 425 1.30 5.12 -18.66
N ASP A 426 0.80 5.85 -17.65
CA ASP A 426 0.11 7.14 -17.81
C ASP A 426 1.05 8.37 -17.76
N ARG A 427 2.36 8.09 -17.66
CA ARG A 427 3.49 9.03 -17.65
C ARG A 427 3.42 10.07 -16.53
N GLY A 428 2.81 9.73 -15.40
CA GLY A 428 2.72 10.59 -14.23
C GLY A 428 1.91 11.85 -14.52
N SER A 429 0.81 11.71 -15.27
CA SER A 429 0.00 12.86 -15.67
C SER A 429 -0.49 13.61 -14.41
N SER A 430 0.01 14.84 -14.24
CA SER A 430 -0.20 15.69 -13.06
C SER A 430 -1.66 16.09 -12.80
N PHE A 431 -2.62 15.56 -13.55
CA PHE A 431 -4.01 15.95 -13.45
C PHE A 431 -4.88 14.96 -12.68
N THR A 432 -4.49 13.68 -12.54
CA THR A 432 -5.30 12.66 -11.83
C THR A 432 -4.57 11.31 -11.76
N HIS A 433 -4.33 10.80 -10.56
CA HIS A 433 -3.82 9.45 -10.29
C HIS A 433 -4.90 8.40 -10.67
N VAL A 434 -4.72 7.67 -11.77
CA VAL A 434 -5.67 6.65 -12.27
C VAL A 434 -5.38 5.23 -11.80
N GLU A 435 -4.17 4.98 -11.35
CA GLU A 435 -3.67 3.71 -10.82
C GLU A 435 -4.56 3.16 -9.70
N GLY A 436 -5.03 4.05 -8.82
CA GLY A 436 -5.91 3.72 -7.70
C GLY A 436 -7.18 2.98 -8.12
N TYR A 437 -7.71 3.25 -9.32
CA TYR A 437 -8.94 2.58 -9.79
C TYR A 437 -8.73 1.11 -10.12
N TYR A 438 -7.52 0.74 -10.53
CA TYR A 438 -7.14 -0.64 -10.86
C TYR A 438 -6.77 -1.39 -9.59
N THR A 439 -5.91 -0.79 -8.76
CA THR A 439 -5.47 -1.37 -7.48
C THR A 439 -6.63 -1.55 -6.51
N ASP A 440 -7.52 -0.56 -6.35
CA ASP A 440 -8.74 -0.67 -5.53
C ASP A 440 -9.63 -1.85 -5.94
N ALA A 441 -9.74 -2.11 -7.26
CA ALA A 441 -10.56 -3.21 -7.78
C ALA A 441 -9.93 -4.57 -7.47
N LEU A 442 -8.61 -4.69 -7.53
CA LEU A 442 -7.86 -5.89 -7.17
C LEU A 442 -7.88 -6.12 -5.65
N ASP A 443 -7.68 -5.06 -4.86
CA ASP A 443 -7.72 -5.08 -3.40
C ASP A 443 -9.12 -5.50 -2.91
N ALA A 444 -10.18 -4.99 -3.53
CA ALA A 444 -11.55 -5.39 -3.22
C ALA A 444 -11.83 -6.87 -3.52
N LEU A 445 -11.07 -7.49 -4.42
CA LEU A 445 -11.13 -8.92 -4.74
C LEU A 445 -10.16 -9.75 -3.89
N GLY A 446 -9.29 -9.13 -3.08
CA GLY A 446 -8.24 -9.80 -2.33
C GLY A 446 -7.13 -10.37 -3.23
N VAL A 447 -6.91 -9.77 -4.39
CA VAL A 447 -5.88 -10.21 -5.35
C VAL A 447 -4.62 -9.38 -5.15
N SER A 448 -3.53 -10.02 -4.74
CA SER A 448 -2.22 -9.38 -4.66
C SER A 448 -1.59 -9.18 -6.03
N TYR A 449 -0.84 -8.09 -6.21
CA TYR A 449 -0.24 -7.69 -7.47
C TYR A 449 1.11 -7.01 -7.28
N ASP A 450 1.97 -7.13 -8.29
CA ASP A 450 3.18 -6.31 -8.42
C ASP A 450 2.80 -5.02 -9.15
N TYR A 451 3.32 -3.88 -8.70
CA TYR A 451 3.11 -2.58 -9.34
C TYR A 451 4.38 -2.12 -10.06
N HIS A 452 4.23 -1.55 -11.26
CA HIS A 452 5.36 -1.04 -12.05
C HIS A 452 4.96 0.25 -12.75
N ASN A 453 5.61 1.36 -12.39
CA ASN A 453 5.37 2.66 -13.00
C ASN A 453 6.44 2.95 -14.07
N THR A 454 6.04 3.11 -15.32
CA THR A 454 6.99 3.30 -16.44
C THR A 454 7.69 4.65 -16.40
N SER A 455 7.10 5.66 -15.74
CA SER A 455 7.67 7.00 -15.63
C SER A 455 8.85 7.04 -14.67
N THR A 456 8.80 6.26 -13.58
CA THR A 456 9.86 6.16 -12.56
C THR A 456 10.79 4.98 -12.83
N ASN A 457 10.25 3.80 -13.13
CA ASN A 457 11.01 2.56 -13.28
C ASN A 457 11.46 2.29 -14.74
N GLY A 458 10.97 3.07 -15.71
CA GLY A 458 11.19 2.82 -17.14
C GLY A 458 10.36 1.65 -17.67
N ALA A 459 10.56 1.29 -18.94
CA ALA A 459 9.80 0.19 -19.57
C ALA A 459 10.05 -1.17 -18.87
N PRO A 460 8.99 -1.94 -18.53
CA PRO A 460 9.15 -3.24 -17.89
C PRO A 460 9.89 -4.22 -18.80
N SER A 461 10.81 -4.98 -18.21
CA SER A 461 11.59 -5.97 -18.95
C SER A 461 10.74 -7.18 -19.35
N LEU A 462 11.12 -7.89 -20.41
CA LEU A 462 10.46 -9.15 -20.77
C LEU A 462 10.49 -10.17 -19.63
N ALA A 463 11.59 -10.25 -18.89
CA ALA A 463 11.73 -11.18 -17.76
C ALA A 463 10.74 -10.85 -16.64
N TYR A 464 10.52 -9.55 -16.39
CA TYR A 464 9.48 -9.08 -15.47
C TYR A 464 8.10 -9.52 -15.95
N LEU A 465 7.70 -9.19 -17.18
CA LEU A 465 6.38 -9.61 -17.70
C LEU A 465 6.18 -11.13 -17.66
N GLN A 466 7.19 -11.91 -18.02
CA GLN A 466 7.14 -13.38 -18.01
C GLN A 466 7.08 -14.01 -16.61
N ALA A 467 7.38 -13.25 -15.57
CA ALA A 467 7.22 -13.70 -14.19
C ALA A 467 5.73 -13.75 -13.79
N HIS A 468 4.86 -12.98 -14.46
CA HIS A 468 3.45 -12.81 -14.09
C HIS A 468 2.51 -13.59 -15.02
N SER A 469 1.52 -14.23 -14.42
CA SER A 469 0.46 -14.95 -15.16
C SER A 469 -0.52 -14.00 -15.86
N VAL A 470 -0.71 -12.81 -15.28
CA VAL A 470 -1.57 -11.73 -15.76
C VAL A 470 -0.80 -10.44 -15.78
N VAL A 471 -0.89 -9.71 -16.89
CA VAL A 471 -0.42 -8.32 -17.01
C VAL A 471 -1.62 -7.42 -17.24
N ILE A 472 -1.80 -6.42 -16.38
CA ILE A 472 -2.76 -5.34 -16.51
C ILE A 472 -1.96 -4.10 -16.88
N TRP A 473 -2.26 -3.48 -18.02
CA TRP A 473 -1.52 -2.32 -18.52
C TRP A 473 -2.49 -1.22 -18.92
N PHE A 474 -2.33 -0.03 -18.35
CA PHE A 474 -3.14 1.13 -18.66
C PHE A 474 -2.29 2.36 -18.98
N THR A 475 -2.88 3.30 -19.72
CA THR A 475 -2.20 4.53 -20.16
C THR A 475 -2.95 5.81 -19.77
N GLY A 476 -4.06 5.70 -19.03
CA GLY A 476 -4.87 6.87 -18.64
C GLY A 476 -5.31 7.75 -19.81
N GLU A 477 -5.10 9.07 -19.66
CA GLU A 477 -5.36 10.10 -20.68
C GLU A 477 -4.19 10.31 -21.67
N ASP A 478 -3.12 9.53 -21.57
CA ASP A 478 -1.99 9.73 -22.46
C ASP A 478 -2.34 9.43 -23.91
N PHE A 479 -1.88 10.34 -24.77
CA PHE A 479 -2.08 10.28 -26.22
C PHE A 479 -0.77 10.30 -27.01
N THR A 480 0.37 10.25 -26.33
CA THR A 480 1.69 10.07 -26.94
C THR A 480 2.55 9.12 -26.13
N GLN A 481 3.31 8.25 -26.80
CA GLN A 481 4.12 7.21 -26.17
C GLN A 481 3.32 6.26 -25.26
N THR A 482 2.04 6.02 -25.58
CA THR A 482 1.12 5.11 -24.88
C THR A 482 1.65 3.68 -24.79
N LEU A 483 2.28 3.19 -25.86
CA LEU A 483 3.14 2.01 -25.83
C LEU A 483 4.33 2.30 -26.75
N THR A 484 5.54 2.28 -26.21
CA THR A 484 6.74 2.44 -27.01
C THR A 484 7.00 1.21 -27.88
N PRO A 485 7.90 1.28 -28.88
CA PRO A 485 8.31 0.10 -29.64
C PRO A 485 8.93 -1.01 -28.77
N THR A 486 9.50 -0.66 -27.61
CA THR A 486 10.05 -1.62 -26.66
C THR A 486 8.93 -2.37 -25.95
N ASP A 487 7.89 -1.65 -25.53
CA ASP A 487 6.73 -2.22 -24.83
C ASP A 487 5.97 -3.17 -25.74
N GLU A 488 5.66 -2.73 -26.97
CA GLU A 488 5.04 -3.61 -27.98
C GLU A 488 5.88 -4.87 -28.21
N ASN A 489 7.21 -4.76 -28.30
CA ASN A 489 8.07 -5.92 -28.51
C ASN A 489 8.07 -6.88 -27.30
N ASN A 490 8.11 -6.36 -26.08
CA ASN A 490 8.10 -7.18 -24.86
C ASN A 490 6.74 -7.85 -24.66
N LEU A 491 5.63 -7.13 -24.86
CA LEU A 491 4.27 -7.68 -24.81
C LEU A 491 4.05 -8.75 -25.89
N ILE A 492 4.56 -8.54 -27.11
CA ILE A 492 4.53 -9.57 -28.17
C ILE A 492 5.24 -10.85 -27.71
N LEU A 493 6.42 -10.73 -27.12
CA LEU A 493 7.21 -11.89 -26.67
C LEU A 493 6.55 -12.58 -25.47
N TYR A 494 5.96 -11.82 -24.55
CA TYR A 494 5.17 -12.31 -23.44
C TYR A 494 3.94 -13.10 -23.92
N LEU A 495 3.12 -12.52 -24.80
CA LEU A 495 1.93 -13.18 -25.37
C LEU A 495 2.30 -14.39 -26.23
N ASN A 496 3.40 -14.35 -26.99
CA ASN A 496 3.87 -15.54 -27.70
C ASN A 496 4.27 -16.69 -26.76
N GLY A 497 4.60 -16.38 -25.50
CA GLY A 497 4.87 -17.34 -24.44
C GLY A 497 3.63 -17.89 -23.74
N GLY A 498 2.42 -17.47 -24.15
CA GLY A 498 1.16 -17.89 -23.53
C GLY A 498 0.62 -16.96 -22.45
N GLY A 499 1.24 -15.79 -22.27
CA GLY A 499 0.82 -14.80 -21.28
C GLY A 499 -0.60 -14.27 -21.47
N THR A 500 -1.09 -13.54 -20.46
CA THR A 500 -2.42 -12.93 -20.50
C THR A 500 -2.35 -11.43 -20.25
N LEU A 501 -3.06 -10.64 -21.07
CA LEU A 501 -2.96 -9.18 -21.05
C LEU A 501 -4.34 -8.54 -20.96
N PHE A 502 -4.59 -7.75 -19.93
CA PHE A 502 -5.61 -6.72 -19.95
C PHE A 502 -4.96 -5.39 -20.33
N PHE A 503 -5.24 -4.89 -21.54
CA PHE A 503 -4.74 -3.60 -22.02
C PHE A 503 -5.88 -2.59 -22.11
N CYS A 504 -5.70 -1.43 -21.49
CA CYS A 504 -6.70 -0.37 -21.40
C CYS A 504 -6.10 0.94 -21.89
N SER A 505 -6.58 1.46 -23.03
CA SER A 505 -6.11 2.73 -23.56
C SER A 505 -7.13 3.30 -24.53
N GLN A 506 -7.49 4.57 -24.34
CA GLN A 506 -8.39 5.27 -25.26
C GLN A 506 -7.66 5.86 -26.48
N ASP A 507 -6.36 6.15 -26.37
CA ASP A 507 -5.61 6.92 -27.37
C ASP A 507 -4.42 6.14 -28.01
N TYR A 508 -4.28 4.84 -27.74
CA TYR A 508 -3.22 4.02 -28.33
C TYR A 508 -3.20 4.09 -29.87
N VAL A 509 -4.37 4.10 -30.53
CA VAL A 509 -4.45 4.19 -32.00
C VAL A 509 -3.97 5.56 -32.50
N TRP A 510 -4.32 6.62 -31.78
CA TRP A 510 -3.91 7.98 -32.10
C TRP A 510 -2.40 8.16 -32.02
N ASP A 511 -1.78 7.66 -30.95
CA ASP A 511 -0.33 7.67 -30.77
C ASP A 511 0.41 6.95 -31.91
N LEU A 512 -0.07 5.76 -32.32
CA LEU A 512 0.49 5.04 -33.48
C LEU A 512 0.44 5.86 -34.78
N LYS A 513 -0.58 6.70 -34.96
CA LYS A 513 -0.67 7.58 -36.14
C LYS A 513 0.26 8.76 -36.02
N LEU A 514 0.40 9.33 -34.82
CA LEU A 514 1.32 10.43 -34.55
C LEU A 514 2.78 10.04 -34.78
N ASP A 515 3.18 8.85 -34.35
CA ASP A 515 4.57 8.39 -34.49
C ASP A 515 4.88 7.64 -35.79
N GLY A 516 3.85 7.35 -36.59
CA GLY A 516 3.96 6.73 -37.90
C GLY A 516 4.09 5.20 -37.89
N ARG A 517 3.82 4.52 -36.77
CA ARG A 517 3.75 3.05 -36.67
C ARG A 517 2.42 2.46 -37.13
N TYR A 518 1.39 3.28 -37.36
CA TYR A 518 0.06 2.81 -37.72
C TYR A 518 -0.05 2.16 -39.13
N PRO A 519 -0.73 1.01 -39.28
CA PRO A 519 -1.16 0.12 -38.20
C PRO A 519 0.02 -0.72 -37.69
N SER A 520 0.16 -0.85 -36.37
CA SER A 520 1.22 -1.67 -35.80
C SER A 520 0.89 -3.17 -35.89
N THR A 521 1.94 -4.00 -35.78
CA THR A 521 1.77 -5.46 -35.70
C THR A 521 1.02 -5.85 -34.45
N PHE A 522 1.25 -5.15 -33.32
CA PHE A 522 0.59 -5.41 -32.05
C PHE A 522 -0.92 -5.15 -32.15
N LEU A 523 -1.33 -3.99 -32.64
CA LEU A 523 -2.74 -3.63 -32.85
C LEU A 523 -3.50 -4.66 -33.70
N ARG A 524 -2.90 -5.09 -34.82
CA ARG A 524 -3.58 -5.99 -35.77
C ARG A 524 -3.57 -7.44 -35.34
N ASN A 525 -2.46 -7.95 -34.81
CA ASN A 525 -2.26 -9.38 -34.60
C ASN A 525 -2.40 -9.83 -33.15
N TYR A 526 -2.31 -8.92 -32.18
CA TYR A 526 -2.36 -9.24 -30.74
C TYR A 526 -3.56 -8.61 -30.04
N LEU A 527 -3.93 -7.36 -30.39
CA LEU A 527 -5.20 -6.77 -29.94
C LEU A 527 -6.39 -7.11 -30.85
N HIS A 528 -6.15 -7.87 -31.93
CA HIS A 528 -7.17 -8.37 -32.85
C HIS A 528 -8.10 -7.29 -33.45
N THR A 529 -7.59 -6.07 -33.61
CA THR A 529 -8.35 -4.95 -34.18
C THR A 529 -8.06 -4.86 -35.68
N THR A 530 -9.07 -4.96 -36.53
CA THR A 530 -8.94 -4.90 -38.01
C THR A 530 -9.16 -3.50 -38.59
N SER A 531 -9.98 -2.70 -37.93
CA SER A 531 -10.22 -1.29 -38.25
C SER A 531 -10.79 -0.57 -37.03
N GLU A 532 -10.69 0.76 -37.03
CA GLU A 532 -11.11 1.58 -35.92
C GLU A 532 -11.53 3.00 -36.38
N VAL A 533 -12.31 3.67 -35.53
CA VAL A 533 -12.70 5.07 -35.67
C VAL A 533 -12.32 5.78 -34.37
N GLU A 534 -11.54 6.85 -34.49
CA GLU A 534 -11.05 7.63 -33.35
C GLU A 534 -12.09 8.59 -32.80
N ASP A 535 -11.92 8.94 -31.53
CA ASP A 535 -12.67 9.98 -30.82
C ASP A 535 -14.19 9.80 -30.94
N THR A 536 -14.67 8.57 -30.78
CA THR A 536 -16.11 8.28 -30.91
C THR A 536 -16.91 8.68 -29.70
N GLY A 537 -16.25 8.75 -28.55
CA GLY A 537 -16.84 9.07 -27.27
C GLY A 537 -17.76 7.96 -26.72
N VAL A 538 -17.87 7.90 -25.41
CA VAL A 538 -18.70 6.97 -24.66
C VAL A 538 -19.29 7.60 -23.39
N ASN A 539 -20.61 7.72 -23.35
CA ASN A 539 -21.32 8.12 -22.13
C ASN A 539 -21.70 6.92 -21.25
N THR A 540 -21.93 5.76 -21.88
CA THR A 540 -22.21 4.51 -21.18
C THR A 540 -21.62 3.31 -21.90
N VAL A 541 -21.10 2.34 -21.16
CA VAL A 541 -20.66 1.04 -21.71
C VAL A 541 -21.59 -0.08 -21.28
N SER A 542 -21.98 -0.96 -22.21
CA SER A 542 -22.77 -2.15 -21.95
C SER A 542 -22.05 -3.38 -22.45
N GLY A 543 -22.09 -4.45 -21.67
CA GLY A 543 -21.44 -5.70 -22.00
C GLY A 543 -22.19 -6.50 -23.07
N VAL A 544 -21.44 -7.20 -23.91
CA VAL A 544 -21.98 -8.02 -25.01
C VAL A 544 -22.48 -9.35 -24.47
N ALA A 545 -23.75 -9.65 -24.74
CA ALA A 545 -24.36 -10.91 -24.32
C ALA A 545 -23.62 -12.12 -24.91
N GLY A 546 -23.31 -13.09 -24.04
CA GLY A 546 -22.59 -14.33 -24.38
C GLY A 546 -21.06 -14.25 -24.32
N ASN A 547 -20.47 -13.05 -24.20
CA ASN A 547 -19.03 -12.91 -24.00
C ASN A 547 -18.65 -13.15 -22.53
N GLN A 548 -17.57 -13.87 -22.23
CA GLN A 548 -17.21 -14.23 -20.85
C GLN A 548 -16.94 -13.02 -19.95
N VAL A 549 -16.32 -11.96 -20.49
CA VAL A 549 -16.04 -10.73 -19.74
C VAL A 549 -17.28 -9.84 -19.67
N GLY A 550 -17.92 -9.56 -20.81
CA GLY A 550 -19.02 -8.58 -20.88
C GLY A 550 -20.42 -9.11 -20.52
N ASN A 551 -20.66 -10.43 -20.44
CA ASN A 551 -22.02 -10.93 -20.35
C ASN A 551 -22.75 -10.50 -19.06
N GLY A 552 -23.83 -9.74 -19.25
CA GLY A 552 -24.71 -9.27 -18.18
C GLY A 552 -24.27 -7.97 -17.51
N LEU A 553 -23.17 -7.37 -17.97
CA LEU A 553 -22.59 -6.16 -17.37
C LEU A 553 -23.15 -4.88 -17.98
N GLY A 554 -23.29 -3.84 -17.17
CA GLY A 554 -23.78 -2.51 -17.55
C GLY A 554 -25.30 -2.43 -17.86
N PRO A 555 -25.78 -1.28 -18.37
CA PRO A 555 -25.02 -0.11 -18.80
C PRO A 555 -24.35 0.61 -17.62
N TYR A 556 -23.03 0.74 -17.66
CA TYR A 556 -22.27 1.54 -16.71
C TYR A 556 -22.20 2.98 -17.19
N GLN A 557 -22.41 3.92 -16.28
CA GLN A 557 -22.24 5.35 -16.56
C GLN A 557 -20.75 5.70 -16.49
N MET A 558 -20.26 6.42 -17.49
CA MET A 558 -18.86 6.86 -17.55
C MET A 558 -18.69 8.20 -16.81
N CYS A 559 -17.83 8.26 -15.81
CA CYS A 559 -17.62 9.39 -14.90
C CYS A 559 -16.24 9.30 -14.25
N TRP A 560 -15.42 10.34 -14.36
CA TRP A 560 -14.06 10.29 -13.80
C TRP A 560 -13.60 11.61 -13.15
N ASN A 561 -13.86 12.78 -13.75
CA ASN A 561 -13.25 14.03 -13.28
C ASN A 561 -14.09 14.82 -12.24
N SER A 562 -15.35 14.42 -11.99
CA SER A 562 -16.23 15.10 -11.00
C SER A 562 -17.47 14.26 -10.66
N PRO A 563 -17.64 13.80 -9.41
CA PRO A 563 -18.83 13.03 -8.98
C PRO A 563 -20.16 13.81 -9.14
N SER A 564 -20.10 15.14 -9.16
CA SER A 564 -21.25 16.04 -9.23
C SER A 564 -21.64 16.45 -10.66
N THR A 565 -20.71 16.41 -11.62
CA THR A 565 -20.97 16.84 -13.01
C THR A 565 -20.77 15.75 -14.06
N CYS A 566 -20.12 14.63 -13.72
CA CYS A 566 -19.95 13.48 -14.59
C CYS A 566 -19.28 13.80 -15.93
N THR A 567 -18.21 14.59 -15.89
CA THR A 567 -17.39 14.94 -17.06
C THR A 567 -16.05 14.20 -16.99
N PHE A 568 -15.58 13.70 -18.13
CA PHE A 568 -14.23 13.17 -18.33
C PHE A 568 -13.76 13.54 -19.75
N THR A 569 -12.45 13.56 -20.00
CA THR A 569 -11.95 13.75 -21.37
C THR A 569 -12.03 12.42 -22.07
N ASP A 570 -12.86 12.38 -23.10
CA ASP A 570 -13.33 11.14 -23.69
C ASP A 570 -12.86 11.05 -25.13
N TYR A 571 -11.83 10.23 -25.33
CA TYR A 571 -11.23 9.93 -26.63
C TYR A 571 -11.43 8.46 -27.01
N ALA A 572 -12.44 7.79 -26.45
CA ALA A 572 -12.66 6.37 -26.69
C ALA A 572 -12.83 6.03 -28.18
N ASP A 573 -12.18 4.94 -28.59
CA ASP A 573 -12.15 4.44 -29.96
C ASP A 573 -13.25 3.41 -30.20
N TRP A 574 -13.85 3.45 -31.39
CA TRP A 574 -14.66 2.33 -31.89
C TRP A 574 -13.77 1.35 -32.64
N VAL A 575 -13.65 0.13 -32.14
CA VAL A 575 -12.83 -0.94 -32.71
C VAL A 575 -13.65 -2.03 -33.41
N THR A 576 -13.07 -2.61 -34.46
CA THR A 576 -13.61 -3.76 -35.19
C THR A 576 -12.72 -4.97 -35.01
N LYS A 577 -13.28 -6.05 -34.49
CA LYS A 577 -12.53 -7.28 -34.20
C LYS A 577 -12.26 -8.13 -35.45
N ASP A 578 -11.31 -9.07 -35.38
CA ASP A 578 -11.14 -10.11 -36.40
C ASP A 578 -12.09 -11.32 -36.19
N SER A 579 -11.92 -12.37 -37.01
CA SER A 579 -12.78 -13.56 -36.93
C SER A 579 -12.47 -14.50 -35.76
N SER A 580 -11.31 -14.35 -35.13
CA SER A 580 -10.83 -15.21 -34.03
C SER A 580 -11.10 -14.64 -32.64
N SER A 581 -11.42 -13.36 -32.51
CA SER A 581 -11.75 -12.70 -31.25
C SER A 581 -13.26 -12.48 -31.08
N GLU A 582 -13.68 -11.93 -29.94
CA GLU A 582 -15.06 -11.56 -29.62
C GLU A 582 -15.16 -10.10 -29.18
N TYR A 583 -16.35 -9.50 -29.29
CA TYR A 583 -16.61 -8.18 -28.72
C TYR A 583 -17.02 -8.33 -27.27
N ALA A 584 -16.49 -7.47 -26.39
CA ALA A 584 -16.80 -7.50 -24.96
C ALA A 584 -17.75 -6.39 -24.52
N PHE A 585 -17.59 -5.16 -25.03
CA PHE A 585 -18.43 -4.01 -24.68
C PHE A 585 -18.81 -3.16 -25.90
N TYR A 586 -19.94 -2.45 -25.78
CA TYR A 586 -20.41 -1.44 -26.74
C TYR A 586 -20.95 -0.19 -26.03
N ASN A 587 -20.86 0.97 -26.70
CA ASN A 587 -21.35 2.24 -26.19
C ASN A 587 -22.86 2.46 -26.46
N GLU A 588 -23.41 3.59 -26.01
CA GLU A 588 -24.82 3.98 -26.22
C GLU A 588 -25.23 4.09 -27.70
N SER A 589 -24.26 4.24 -28.60
CA SER A 589 -24.45 4.32 -30.05
C SER A 589 -24.36 2.95 -30.73
N ASN A 590 -24.23 1.85 -29.97
CA ASN A 590 -23.98 0.48 -30.45
C ASN A 590 -22.66 0.33 -31.23
N GLN A 591 -21.65 1.12 -30.86
CA GLN A 591 -20.28 0.99 -31.36
C GLN A 591 -19.48 0.15 -30.37
N TYR A 592 -18.68 -0.79 -30.85
CA TYR A 592 -17.93 -1.70 -29.99
C TYR A 592 -16.63 -1.05 -29.50
N VAL A 593 -16.39 -1.10 -28.20
CA VAL A 593 -15.26 -0.41 -27.54
C VAL A 593 -14.35 -1.39 -26.78
N ALA A 594 -14.61 -2.70 -26.84
CA ALA A 594 -13.73 -3.70 -26.26
C ALA A 594 -13.75 -5.04 -27.01
N ILE A 595 -12.61 -5.72 -26.99
CA ILE A 595 -12.38 -7.01 -27.64
C ILE A 595 -11.78 -7.99 -26.63
N THR A 596 -12.19 -9.25 -26.69
CA THR A 596 -11.55 -10.37 -25.97
C THR A 596 -11.03 -11.40 -26.97
N TYR A 597 -9.89 -12.01 -26.69
CA TYR A 597 -9.36 -13.12 -27.46
C TYR A 597 -8.86 -14.24 -26.54
N ALA A 598 -9.19 -15.48 -26.88
CA ALA A 598 -8.70 -16.67 -26.20
C ALA A 598 -8.18 -17.68 -27.22
N GLY A 599 -6.87 -17.89 -27.23
CA GLY A 599 -6.19 -18.84 -28.11
C GLY A 599 -4.89 -19.32 -27.47
N GLY A 600 -3.78 -19.23 -28.20
CA GLY A 600 -2.45 -19.54 -27.65
C GLY A 600 -1.95 -18.57 -26.58
N TYR A 601 -2.71 -17.50 -26.33
CA TYR A 601 -2.60 -16.50 -25.28
C TYR A 601 -3.99 -15.91 -25.07
N LYS A 602 -4.16 -15.04 -24.06
CA LYS A 602 -5.44 -14.34 -23.84
C LYS A 602 -5.25 -12.84 -23.77
N VAL A 603 -6.22 -12.10 -24.33
CA VAL A 603 -6.23 -10.63 -24.29
C VAL A 603 -7.64 -10.14 -23.96
N VAL A 604 -7.72 -9.14 -23.09
CA VAL A 604 -8.85 -8.22 -22.97
C VAL A 604 -8.33 -6.84 -23.37
N PHE A 605 -8.90 -6.24 -24.41
CA PHE A 605 -8.54 -4.90 -24.87
C PHE A 605 -9.72 -3.96 -24.72
N PHE A 606 -9.57 -2.92 -23.90
CA PHE A 606 -10.51 -1.83 -23.77
C PHE A 606 -9.96 -0.61 -24.51
N ALA A 607 -10.74 -0.14 -25.48
CA ALA A 607 -10.47 1.07 -26.25
C ALA A 607 -11.14 2.31 -25.61
N PHE A 608 -11.39 2.22 -24.31
CA PHE A 608 -12.00 3.22 -23.43
C PHE A 608 -11.37 3.08 -22.04
N MET A 609 -11.58 4.06 -21.16
CA MET A 609 -11.04 4.09 -19.80
C MET A 609 -11.81 3.18 -18.84
N PHE A 610 -11.13 2.23 -18.19
CA PHE A 610 -11.71 1.38 -17.13
C PHE A 610 -12.01 2.19 -15.86
N GLU A 611 -11.10 3.08 -15.50
CA GLU A 611 -11.17 4.06 -14.42
C GLU A 611 -12.40 4.97 -14.52
N ALA A 612 -12.91 5.21 -15.74
CA ALA A 612 -14.12 5.99 -15.97
C ALA A 612 -15.42 5.22 -15.67
N ILE A 613 -15.39 3.92 -15.39
CA ILE A 613 -16.58 3.21 -14.86
C ILE A 613 -16.89 3.77 -13.47
N ARG A 614 -18.02 4.47 -13.33
CA ARG A 614 -18.31 5.31 -12.16
C ARG A 614 -18.23 4.61 -10.80
N SER A 615 -18.76 3.39 -10.68
CA SER A 615 -18.88 2.71 -9.38
C SER A 615 -17.68 1.81 -9.11
N ALA A 616 -17.12 1.90 -7.90
CA ALA A 616 -16.09 0.98 -7.43
C ALA A 616 -16.55 -0.49 -7.48
N SER A 617 -17.81 -0.77 -7.11
CA SER A 617 -18.38 -2.11 -7.20
C SER A 617 -18.47 -2.64 -8.62
N ASP A 618 -18.71 -1.75 -9.59
CA ASP A 618 -18.85 -2.13 -10.99
C ASP A 618 -17.47 -2.39 -11.60
N ARG A 619 -16.46 -1.60 -11.21
CA ARG A 619 -15.04 -1.84 -11.54
C ARG A 619 -14.57 -3.17 -10.98
N GLN A 620 -14.89 -3.46 -9.72
CA GLN A 620 -14.60 -4.75 -9.08
C GLN A 620 -15.21 -5.92 -9.87
N GLU A 621 -16.50 -5.85 -10.21
CA GLU A 621 -17.18 -6.91 -10.99
C GLU A 621 -16.53 -7.08 -12.38
N VAL A 622 -16.17 -5.99 -13.05
CA VAL A 622 -15.48 -6.06 -14.35
C VAL A 622 -14.09 -6.70 -14.20
N MET A 623 -13.33 -6.32 -13.18
CA MET A 623 -12.00 -6.86 -12.92
C MET A 623 -12.05 -8.37 -12.61
N GLU A 624 -13.01 -8.80 -11.78
CA GLU A 624 -13.25 -10.23 -11.47
C GLU A 624 -13.47 -11.05 -12.75
N ARG A 625 -14.32 -10.56 -13.66
CA ARG A 625 -14.60 -11.24 -14.94
C ARG A 625 -13.38 -11.32 -15.86
N ILE A 626 -12.48 -10.35 -15.78
CA ILE A 626 -11.24 -10.34 -16.55
C ILE A 626 -10.27 -11.41 -16.02
N LEU A 627 -10.09 -11.49 -14.70
CA LEU A 627 -9.22 -12.49 -14.06
C LEU A 627 -9.76 -13.93 -14.28
N ASP A 628 -11.07 -14.13 -14.14
CA ASP A 628 -11.75 -15.39 -14.47
C ASP A 628 -11.53 -15.81 -15.93
N PHE A 629 -11.57 -14.84 -16.84
CA PHE A 629 -11.31 -15.10 -18.26
C PHE A 629 -9.86 -15.56 -18.47
N PHE A 630 -8.90 -15.03 -17.73
CA PHE A 630 -7.50 -15.45 -17.79
C PHE A 630 -7.24 -16.82 -17.16
N GLY A 631 -8.03 -17.24 -16.16
CA GLY A 631 -7.95 -18.57 -15.54
C GLY A 631 -6.88 -18.67 -14.44
N SER A 632 -6.53 -17.54 -13.82
CA SER A 632 -5.40 -17.38 -12.92
C SER A 632 -5.78 -17.48 -11.44
N ALA A 633 -6.43 -18.55 -11.01
CA ALA A 633 -6.67 -18.75 -9.58
C ALA A 633 -6.46 -20.22 -9.16
N GLY A 634 -5.19 -20.64 -9.00
CA GLY A 634 -4.88 -21.89 -8.28
C GLY A 634 -3.44 -22.44 -8.42
N PRO A 635 -2.92 -23.16 -7.40
CA PRO A 635 -1.60 -23.81 -7.41
C PRO A 635 -1.52 -25.02 -8.37
N THR A 636 -0.32 -25.31 -8.89
CA THR A 636 -0.07 -26.45 -9.80
C THR A 636 1.02 -27.40 -9.27
N PHE A 637 1.10 -28.64 -9.78
CA PHE A 637 2.13 -29.60 -9.32
C PHE A 637 3.56 -29.19 -9.70
N GLY A 638 3.74 -28.30 -10.67
CA GLY A 638 5.03 -27.75 -11.05
C GLY A 638 5.70 -26.96 -9.93
N SER A 639 4.93 -26.33 -9.06
CA SER A 639 5.41 -25.49 -7.94
C SER A 639 5.54 -26.25 -6.61
N LEU A 640 5.33 -27.57 -6.56
CA LEU A 640 5.22 -28.32 -5.30
C LEU A 640 6.41 -28.12 -4.34
N ALA A 641 7.63 -28.00 -4.88
CA ALA A 641 8.84 -27.76 -4.08
C ALA A 641 8.83 -26.40 -3.36
N ASP A 642 8.19 -25.40 -3.98
CA ASP A 642 8.12 -24.02 -3.49
C ASP A 642 6.92 -23.85 -2.55
N LEU A 643 5.79 -24.52 -2.86
CA LEU A 643 4.58 -24.48 -2.05
C LEU A 643 4.74 -25.16 -0.68
N PHE A 644 5.57 -26.20 -0.56
CA PHE A 644 5.71 -26.98 0.67
C PHE A 644 7.17 -27.01 1.16
N SER A 645 7.65 -25.89 1.72
CA SER A 645 8.96 -25.76 2.37
C SER A 645 8.85 -25.70 3.91
N THR A 646 9.83 -25.12 4.62
CA THR A 646 10.18 -25.28 6.06
C THR A 646 9.07 -25.17 7.12
N ASN A 647 7.84 -24.80 6.76
CA ASN A 647 6.63 -24.70 7.60
C ASN A 647 5.45 -25.55 7.07
N SER A 648 5.73 -26.72 6.49
CA SER A 648 4.69 -27.64 6.02
C SER A 648 4.28 -28.62 7.13
N PHE A 649 2.97 -28.77 7.34
CA PHE A 649 2.42 -29.63 8.38
C PHE A 649 1.70 -30.83 7.79
N PHE A 650 1.96 -32.01 8.35
CA PHE A 650 1.26 -33.23 7.99
C PHE A 650 0.11 -33.47 8.96
N VAL A 651 -1.11 -33.56 8.45
CA VAL A 651 -2.29 -33.82 9.27
C VAL A 651 -2.77 -35.25 9.02
N ALA A 652 -2.75 -36.09 10.06
CA ALA A 652 -3.19 -37.49 10.03
C ALA A 652 -4.02 -37.85 11.28
N GLY A 653 -5.11 -38.61 11.14
CA GLY A 653 -6.10 -38.89 12.21
C GLY A 653 -6.26 -40.37 12.61
N ASP A 654 -7.13 -40.64 13.58
CA ASP A 654 -6.79 -41.36 14.83
C ASP A 654 -6.64 -42.90 14.83
N GLN A 655 -6.26 -43.51 13.70
CA GLN A 655 -5.65 -44.85 13.67
C GLN A 655 -4.53 -44.99 12.60
N ALA A 656 -3.94 -43.89 12.14
CA ALA A 656 -2.89 -43.94 11.11
C ALA A 656 -1.60 -44.65 11.59
N TYR A 657 -1.02 -45.52 10.73
CA TYR A 657 0.42 -45.67 10.41
C TYR A 657 0.57 -46.47 9.10
N CYS A 658 1.47 -46.15 8.16
CA CYS A 658 2.90 -46.46 8.28
C CYS A 658 3.78 -45.23 8.00
N THR A 659 3.92 -44.44 9.06
CA THR A 659 5.04 -43.54 9.39
C THR A 659 5.20 -42.31 8.50
N ASP A 660 4.09 -41.59 8.26
CA ASP A 660 3.87 -40.13 8.31
C ASP A 660 4.93 -39.19 7.67
N VAL A 661 5.67 -39.80 6.73
CA VAL A 661 6.18 -39.43 5.40
C VAL A 661 7.07 -38.18 5.19
N LEU A 662 8.30 -38.23 5.71
CA LEU A 662 9.56 -37.96 4.95
C LEU A 662 10.84 -38.50 5.65
N GLY A 663 10.69 -39.49 6.56
CA GLY A 663 11.79 -40.03 7.37
C GLY A 663 12.07 -41.52 7.14
N SER A 664 12.74 -41.87 6.04
CA SER A 664 13.43 -43.15 5.81
C SER A 664 12.60 -44.46 5.80
N ALA A 665 12.23 -44.89 4.59
CA ALA A 665 11.52 -46.13 4.25
C ALA A 665 12.27 -47.46 4.52
N LYS A 666 13.06 -47.63 5.60
CA LYS A 666 13.75 -48.92 5.89
C LYS A 666 13.73 -49.42 7.35
N ILE A 667 13.30 -48.63 8.32
CA ILE A 667 13.49 -48.98 9.75
C ILE A 667 12.22 -49.59 10.39
N ALA A 668 11.03 -49.20 9.96
CA ALA A 668 9.79 -49.52 10.69
C ALA A 668 9.34 -50.99 10.58
N PHE A 669 9.46 -51.63 9.40
CA PHE A 669 9.04 -53.03 9.25
C PHE A 669 9.93 -54.01 10.03
N GLY A 670 11.20 -53.67 10.26
CA GLY A 670 12.14 -54.48 11.04
C GLY A 670 11.83 -54.52 12.54
N LEU A 671 11.13 -53.51 13.06
CA LEU A 671 10.75 -53.44 14.49
C LEU A 671 9.39 -54.10 14.77
N GLY A 672 8.47 -54.09 13.80
CA GLY A 672 7.17 -54.78 13.90
C GLY A 672 7.28 -56.31 14.05
N GLN A 673 8.28 -56.95 13.44
CA GLN A 673 8.56 -58.38 13.68
C GLN A 673 9.27 -58.67 15.02
N ALA A 674 9.80 -57.66 15.70
CA ALA A 674 10.59 -57.83 16.92
C ALA A 674 9.76 -57.86 18.22
N GLY A 675 8.43 -57.79 18.14
CA GLY A 675 7.54 -58.05 19.27
C GLY A 675 7.56 -56.98 20.37
N THR A 676 7.80 -55.72 20.04
CA THR A 676 7.66 -54.61 20.98
C THR A 676 6.17 -54.32 21.20
N SER A 677 5.69 -54.53 22.42
CA SER A 677 4.26 -54.48 22.80
C SER A 677 3.79 -53.13 23.31
N GLU A 678 4.45 -52.03 22.95
CA GLU A 678 4.05 -50.69 23.38
C GLU A 678 3.90 -49.79 22.14
N ASN A 679 2.64 -49.54 21.79
CA ASN A 679 2.19 -48.58 20.76
C ASN A 679 2.18 -47.17 21.38
N PRO A 680 2.92 -46.18 20.84
CA PRO A 680 2.70 -44.79 21.20
C PRO A 680 1.52 -44.24 20.39
N GLU A 681 0.50 -43.74 21.10
CA GLU A 681 -0.68 -43.07 20.57
C GLU A 681 -0.34 -41.61 20.20
N GLY A 682 -0.69 -41.15 19.00
CA GLY A 682 -0.61 -39.75 18.58
C GLY A 682 -1.87 -39.33 17.83
N ARG A 683 -2.58 -38.31 18.33
CA ARG A 683 -3.77 -37.71 17.71
C ARG A 683 -3.44 -36.27 17.30
N THR A 684 -3.66 -35.92 16.03
CA THR A 684 -3.17 -34.67 15.42
C THR A 684 -4.18 -33.52 15.45
N ASP A 685 -5.44 -33.77 15.83
CA ASP A 685 -6.42 -32.73 16.21
C ASP A 685 -6.00 -31.95 17.48
N LEU A 686 -4.96 -32.41 18.17
CA LEU A 686 -4.34 -31.78 19.34
C LEU A 686 -2.90 -31.30 19.10
N LEU A 687 -2.35 -31.48 17.89
CA LEU A 687 -0.92 -31.23 17.59
C LEU A 687 -0.66 -29.88 16.91
N LEU A 688 -1.58 -29.37 16.09
CA LEU A 688 -1.51 -28.00 15.56
C LEU A 688 -2.27 -27.07 16.50
N THR A 689 -1.60 -26.04 16.97
CA THR A 689 -2.29 -24.89 17.57
C THR A 689 -3.20 -24.25 16.52
N GLN A 690 -4.23 -23.52 16.97
CA GLN A 690 -5.09 -22.75 16.06
C GLN A 690 -4.24 -21.85 15.13
N THR A 691 -3.17 -21.24 15.66
CA THR A 691 -2.22 -20.46 14.87
C THR A 691 -1.50 -21.29 13.81
N GLU A 692 -0.97 -22.48 14.12
CA GLU A 692 -0.29 -23.31 13.11
C GLU A 692 -1.24 -23.84 12.04
N HIS A 693 -2.51 -24.08 12.39
CA HIS A 693 -3.56 -24.40 11.42
C HIS A 693 -3.88 -23.18 10.53
N ASP A 694 -3.96 -21.99 11.11
CA ASP A 694 -4.35 -20.75 10.42
C ASP A 694 -3.21 -20.12 9.61
N THR A 695 -1.94 -20.40 9.93
CA THR A 695 -0.77 -19.70 9.34
C THR A 695 0.24 -20.63 8.64
N GLY A 696 -0.06 -21.92 8.52
CA GLY A 696 0.84 -22.94 7.96
C GLY A 696 0.58 -23.29 6.50
N ASN A 697 1.43 -24.11 5.87
CA ASN A 697 1.04 -24.88 4.67
C ASN A 697 0.61 -26.28 5.10
N LEU A 698 -0.49 -26.81 4.57
CA LEU A 698 -1.07 -28.08 5.05
C LEU A 698 -0.98 -29.18 4.02
N ILE A 699 -0.56 -30.36 4.48
CA ILE A 699 -0.63 -31.61 3.73
C ILE A 699 -1.56 -32.57 4.49
N PRO A 700 -2.89 -32.45 4.29
CA PRO A 700 -3.85 -33.42 4.79
C PRO A 700 -3.69 -34.78 4.10
N VAL A 701 -3.43 -35.82 4.89
CA VAL A 701 -3.28 -37.20 4.40
C VAL A 701 -4.31 -38.11 5.06
N GLY A 702 -5.02 -38.87 4.23
CA GLY A 702 -6.06 -39.81 4.63
C GLY A 702 -7.47 -39.30 4.35
N GLY A 703 -8.43 -40.23 4.24
CA GLY A 703 -9.80 -39.88 3.87
C GLY A 703 -10.65 -39.28 5.01
N PRO A 704 -11.83 -38.73 4.70
CA PRO A 704 -12.70 -37.98 5.62
C PRO A 704 -13.20 -38.84 6.78
N ALA A 705 -13.30 -40.15 6.58
CA ALA A 705 -13.66 -41.10 7.63
C ALA A 705 -12.59 -41.22 8.74
N ILE A 706 -11.37 -40.75 8.50
CA ILE A 706 -10.18 -40.93 9.36
C ILE A 706 -9.59 -39.58 9.77
N ASN A 707 -9.72 -38.53 8.94
CA ASN A 707 -9.19 -37.19 9.18
C ASN A 707 -10.29 -36.12 9.03
N PRO A 708 -10.78 -35.51 10.13
CA PRO A 708 -11.77 -34.44 10.08
C PRO A 708 -11.32 -33.18 9.33
N VAL A 709 -10.01 -32.90 9.28
CA VAL A 709 -9.45 -31.78 8.50
C VAL A 709 -9.52 -32.09 7.00
N ALA A 710 -9.33 -33.35 6.61
CA ALA A 710 -9.55 -33.76 5.22
C ALA A 710 -11.05 -33.65 4.85
N ASP A 711 -11.98 -33.99 5.76
CA ASP A 711 -13.43 -33.83 5.53
C ASP A 711 -13.86 -32.36 5.37
N GLU A 712 -13.22 -31.45 6.10
CA GLU A 712 -13.40 -30.00 5.94
C GLU A 712 -12.99 -29.53 4.53
N PHE A 713 -11.77 -29.85 4.11
CA PHE A 713 -11.28 -29.45 2.79
C PHE A 713 -11.95 -30.21 1.63
N ASP A 714 -12.39 -31.45 1.84
CA ASP A 714 -13.22 -32.18 0.87
C ASP A 714 -14.50 -31.40 0.55
N SER A 715 -15.11 -30.76 1.57
CA SER A 715 -16.27 -29.90 1.37
C SER A 715 -15.94 -28.58 0.66
N ILE A 716 -14.75 -28.02 0.89
CA ILE A 716 -14.28 -26.78 0.26
C ILE A 716 -14.00 -27.00 -1.23
N PHE A 717 -13.31 -28.10 -1.57
CA PHE A 717 -12.89 -28.41 -2.94
C PHE A 717 -13.88 -29.29 -3.71
N GLY A 718 -15.03 -29.63 -3.12
CA GLY A 718 -16.10 -30.37 -3.79
C GLY A 718 -15.79 -31.84 -4.07
N ILE A 719 -14.93 -32.46 -3.26
CA ILE A 719 -14.66 -33.90 -3.28
C ILE A 719 -15.82 -34.63 -2.59
N THR A 720 -16.37 -35.67 -3.23
CA THR A 720 -17.55 -36.37 -2.71
C THR A 720 -17.41 -37.88 -2.85
N PHE A 721 -17.98 -38.65 -1.93
CA PHE A 721 -18.01 -40.11 -2.02
C PHE A 721 -19.38 -40.70 -1.69
N THR A 722 -19.68 -41.85 -2.29
CA THR A 722 -20.86 -42.66 -2.03
C THR A 722 -20.44 -44.06 -1.62
N TYR A 723 -20.77 -44.44 -0.39
CA TYR A 723 -20.50 -45.78 0.14
C TYR A 723 -21.79 -46.61 0.27
N ASN A 724 -21.85 -47.72 -0.46
CA ASN A 724 -22.89 -48.74 -0.32
C ASN A 724 -22.30 -49.95 0.39
N ALA A 725 -22.55 -50.08 1.69
CA ALA A 725 -21.95 -51.10 2.54
C ALA A 725 -22.03 -52.52 1.95
N GLY A 726 -20.85 -53.13 1.72
CA GLY A 726 -20.71 -54.49 1.17
C GLY A 726 -21.03 -54.63 -0.33
N ILE A 727 -21.26 -53.53 -1.04
CA ILE A 727 -21.58 -53.51 -2.48
C ILE A 727 -20.55 -52.67 -3.24
N SER A 728 -20.45 -51.38 -2.94
CA SER A 728 -19.63 -50.46 -3.72
C SER A 728 -19.13 -49.28 -2.91
N PHE A 729 -18.07 -48.68 -3.43
CA PHE A 729 -17.59 -47.39 -3.00
C PHE A 729 -17.29 -46.57 -4.26
N GLU A 730 -17.84 -45.37 -4.38
CA GLU A 730 -17.58 -44.46 -5.49
C GLU A 730 -17.08 -43.14 -4.94
N ILE A 731 -15.97 -42.63 -5.48
CA ILE A 731 -15.51 -41.26 -5.19
C ILE A 731 -15.58 -40.43 -6.46
N SER A 732 -15.95 -39.15 -6.30
CA SER A 732 -16.03 -38.17 -7.37
C SER A 732 -15.32 -36.87 -6.98
N CYS A 733 -14.57 -36.30 -7.91
CA CYS A 733 -13.95 -34.98 -7.82
C CYS A 733 -13.88 -34.35 -9.21
N GLU A 734 -14.11 -33.04 -9.31
CA GLU A 734 -14.06 -32.24 -10.56
C GLU A 734 -14.75 -32.87 -11.79
N GLY A 735 -15.87 -33.56 -11.58
CA GLY A 735 -16.64 -34.19 -12.67
C GLY A 735 -16.12 -35.55 -13.14
N HIS A 736 -15.12 -36.13 -12.46
CA HIS A 736 -14.63 -37.50 -12.66
C HIS A 736 -15.05 -38.39 -11.49
N SER A 737 -15.39 -39.65 -11.76
CA SER A 737 -15.83 -40.61 -10.74
C SER A 737 -15.19 -41.97 -10.97
N ILE A 738 -14.66 -42.59 -9.90
CA ILE A 738 -14.20 -43.99 -9.92
C ILE A 738 -15.06 -44.83 -9.00
N TYR A 739 -15.55 -45.94 -9.55
CA TYR A 739 -16.32 -46.95 -8.84
C TYR A 739 -15.44 -48.15 -8.46
N LEU A 740 -15.46 -48.51 -7.18
CA LEU A 740 -14.86 -49.72 -6.62
C LEU A 740 -15.95 -50.72 -6.20
N ASP A 741 -15.83 -51.95 -6.70
CA ASP A 741 -16.63 -53.10 -6.25
C ASP A 741 -16.02 -53.66 -4.95
N LEU A 742 -16.75 -53.57 -3.84
CA LEU A 742 -16.22 -54.00 -2.54
C LEU A 742 -16.05 -55.52 -2.44
N ALA A 743 -16.60 -56.29 -3.37
CA ALA A 743 -16.31 -57.72 -3.48
C ALA A 743 -14.88 -58.00 -4.00
N GLN A 744 -14.25 -57.00 -4.62
CA GLN A 744 -12.89 -57.06 -5.16
C GLN A 744 -11.85 -56.42 -4.23
N TYR A 745 -12.27 -55.71 -3.19
CA TYR A 745 -11.37 -55.25 -2.13
C TYR A 745 -10.83 -56.45 -1.32
N PRO A 746 -9.51 -56.57 -1.05
CA PRO A 746 -8.48 -55.52 -1.15
C PRO A 746 -7.60 -55.56 -2.41
N SER A 747 -8.08 -56.07 -3.55
CA SER A 747 -7.25 -56.21 -4.77
C SER A 747 -7.22 -54.99 -5.70
N GLU A 748 -8.10 -54.01 -5.52
CA GLU A 748 -8.05 -52.73 -6.25
C GLU A 748 -8.26 -51.59 -5.27
N ASP A 749 -7.34 -50.62 -5.28
CA ASP A 749 -7.31 -49.46 -4.40
C ASP A 749 -7.15 -48.16 -5.23
N ILE A 750 -7.50 -47.02 -4.62
CA ILE A 750 -7.53 -45.71 -5.29
C ILE A 750 -6.91 -44.61 -4.44
N CYS A 751 -6.48 -43.54 -5.11
CA CYS A 751 -5.98 -42.32 -4.49
C CYS A 751 -6.33 -41.07 -5.30
N ILE A 752 -6.60 -39.95 -4.63
CA ILE A 752 -6.69 -38.62 -5.23
C ILE A 752 -5.57 -37.77 -4.63
N VAL A 753 -4.88 -37.02 -5.49
CA VAL A 753 -3.94 -35.98 -5.10
C VAL A 753 -4.46 -34.66 -5.66
N TYR A 754 -4.73 -33.69 -4.79
CA TYR A 754 -5.28 -32.39 -5.18
C TYR A 754 -4.44 -31.25 -4.60
N LEU A 755 -4.22 -30.20 -5.38
CA LEU A 755 -3.62 -28.94 -4.96
C LEU A 755 -4.67 -27.84 -5.00
N GLY A 756 -4.81 -27.13 -3.90
CA GLY A 756 -5.68 -25.97 -3.80
C GLY A 756 -5.14 -24.95 -2.84
N GLU A 757 -5.78 -23.79 -2.84
CA GLU A 757 -5.50 -22.71 -1.92
C GLU A 757 -6.81 -22.35 -1.20
N ASP A 758 -6.75 -22.23 0.12
CA ASP A 758 -7.84 -21.72 0.95
C ASP A 758 -7.27 -20.68 1.91
N ASN A 759 -7.83 -19.47 1.93
CA ASN A 759 -7.32 -18.35 2.75
C ASN A 759 -5.81 -18.10 2.63
N SER A 760 -5.27 -18.13 1.40
CA SER A 760 -3.84 -17.96 1.10
C SER A 760 -2.91 -19.06 1.65
N GLN A 761 -3.48 -20.16 2.14
CA GLN A 761 -2.76 -21.36 2.57
C GLN A 761 -2.76 -22.39 1.45
N ASN A 762 -1.57 -22.92 1.14
CA ASN A 762 -1.42 -24.02 0.21
C ASN A 762 -1.84 -25.33 0.87
N VAL A 763 -2.74 -26.05 0.22
CA VAL A 763 -3.27 -27.33 0.70
C VAL A 763 -2.99 -28.42 -0.33
N MET A 764 -2.31 -29.48 0.09
CA MET A 764 -2.18 -30.72 -0.70
C MET A 764 -2.95 -31.85 -0.04
N LEU A 765 -4.09 -32.21 -0.62
CA LEU A 765 -4.90 -33.34 -0.18
C LEU A 765 -4.41 -34.63 -0.82
N VAL A 766 -4.07 -35.62 0.02
CA VAL A 766 -3.75 -36.99 -0.42
C VAL A 766 -4.76 -37.97 0.19
N TRP A 767 -5.77 -38.27 -0.58
CA TRP A 767 -6.90 -39.08 -0.18
C TRP A 767 -6.78 -40.49 -0.75
N GLY A 768 -7.27 -41.51 -0.03
CA GLY A 768 -7.33 -42.87 -0.58
C GLY A 768 -8.42 -43.73 0.08
N TYR A 769 -8.89 -44.72 -0.67
CA TYR A 769 -9.78 -45.78 -0.17
C TYR A 769 -9.09 -47.13 -0.30
N GLY A 770 -8.94 -47.79 0.86
CA GLY A 770 -8.15 -49.01 1.03
C GLY A 770 -6.97 -48.82 1.98
N TRP A 771 -6.33 -49.89 2.42
CA TRP A 771 -5.23 -49.79 3.41
C TRP A 771 -4.02 -49.03 2.86
N GLN A 772 -3.83 -48.98 1.55
CA GLN A 772 -2.62 -48.45 0.93
C GLN A 772 -2.87 -47.36 -0.12
N GLY A 773 -4.13 -46.90 -0.28
CA GLY A 773 -4.50 -45.84 -1.23
C GLY A 773 -3.68 -44.55 -1.05
N SER A 774 -3.69 -43.95 0.13
CA SER A 774 -2.87 -42.76 0.40
C SER A 774 -1.36 -43.01 0.29
N TYR A 775 -0.89 -44.24 0.57
CA TYR A 775 0.52 -44.62 0.40
C TYR A 775 0.94 -44.65 -1.07
N ALA A 776 0.04 -45.05 -1.98
CA ALA A 776 0.27 -44.96 -3.42
C ALA A 776 0.46 -43.51 -3.85
N GLY A 777 -0.42 -42.60 -3.43
CA GLY A 777 -0.30 -41.16 -3.69
C GLY A 777 1.02 -40.57 -3.19
N SER A 778 1.37 -40.83 -1.93
CA SER A 778 2.64 -40.35 -1.37
C SER A 778 3.87 -40.97 -2.06
N THR A 779 3.82 -42.25 -2.43
CA THR A 779 4.90 -42.92 -3.15
C THR A 779 5.06 -42.36 -4.56
N PHE A 780 3.95 -42.04 -5.23
CA PHE A 780 3.93 -41.43 -6.55
C PHE A 780 4.49 -40.00 -6.50
N MET A 781 4.06 -39.19 -5.54
CA MET A 781 4.55 -37.83 -5.35
C MET A 781 5.98 -37.76 -4.79
N GLY A 782 6.55 -38.87 -4.31
CA GLY A 782 7.92 -38.92 -3.82
C GLY A 782 9.00 -38.89 -4.91
N ASP A 783 8.63 -39.02 -6.18
CA ASP A 783 9.54 -38.93 -7.33
C ASP A 783 9.33 -37.60 -8.08
N PRO A 784 10.32 -36.67 -8.04
CA PRO A 784 10.21 -35.37 -8.70
C PRO A 784 9.96 -35.44 -10.22
N SER A 785 10.30 -36.54 -10.89
CA SER A 785 9.99 -36.71 -12.31
C SER A 785 8.50 -36.80 -12.60
N ASN A 786 7.69 -37.22 -11.63
CA ASN A 786 6.24 -37.20 -11.74
C ASN A 786 5.70 -35.77 -11.68
N TRP A 787 6.27 -34.88 -10.84
CA TRP A 787 5.85 -33.47 -10.78
C TRP A 787 6.06 -32.79 -12.12
N GLN A 788 7.20 -33.03 -12.75
CA GLN A 788 7.49 -32.49 -14.08
C GLN A 788 6.57 -33.06 -15.16
N THR A 789 6.15 -34.32 -15.03
CA THR A 789 5.25 -34.97 -16.00
C THR A 789 3.82 -34.41 -15.92
N TYR A 790 3.40 -33.94 -14.74
CA TYR A 790 2.05 -33.42 -14.49
C TYR A 790 2.07 -31.97 -13.99
N GLN A 791 3.08 -31.20 -14.40
CA GLN A 791 3.41 -29.89 -13.82
C GLN A 791 2.28 -28.86 -13.93
N ASP A 792 1.48 -28.94 -15.01
CA ASP A 792 0.40 -27.99 -15.30
C ASP A 792 -0.95 -28.45 -14.72
N ALA A 793 -0.98 -29.64 -14.09
CA ALA A 793 -2.18 -30.14 -13.45
C ALA A 793 -2.32 -29.59 -12.04
N HIS A 794 -3.55 -29.44 -11.58
CA HIS A 794 -3.86 -29.14 -10.17
C HIS A 794 -4.52 -30.34 -9.47
N MET A 795 -4.96 -31.37 -10.23
CA MET A 795 -5.50 -32.61 -9.67
C MET A 795 -5.02 -33.88 -10.40
N LEU A 796 -4.73 -34.94 -9.64
CA LEU A 796 -4.42 -36.29 -10.12
C LEU A 796 -5.32 -37.35 -9.49
N MET A 797 -5.77 -38.30 -10.30
CA MET A 797 -6.55 -39.45 -9.88
C MET A 797 -5.78 -40.75 -10.17
N LEU A 798 -5.52 -41.55 -9.15
CA LEU A 798 -4.66 -42.75 -9.19
C LEU A 798 -5.43 -44.03 -8.86
N ARG A 799 -5.08 -45.13 -9.53
CA ARG A 799 -5.56 -46.49 -9.27
C ARG A 799 -4.39 -47.47 -9.22
N TRP A 800 -4.43 -48.46 -8.33
CA TRP A 800 -3.36 -49.46 -8.21
C TRP A 800 -3.84 -50.82 -7.66
N THR A 801 -3.02 -51.86 -7.87
CA THR A 801 -3.21 -53.25 -7.38
C THR A 801 -1.85 -53.85 -6.99
N ASP A 802 -1.75 -54.53 -5.85
CA ASP A 802 -0.57 -55.32 -5.48
C ASP A 802 -0.46 -56.54 -6.41
N SER A 803 0.36 -56.38 -7.44
CA SER A 803 0.46 -57.31 -8.56
C SER A 803 1.33 -58.52 -8.24
N ASN A 804 2.22 -58.38 -7.24
CA ASN A 804 3.23 -59.37 -6.90
C ASN A 804 2.90 -60.12 -5.58
N GLY A 805 1.92 -59.62 -4.81
CA GLY A 805 1.38 -60.23 -3.60
C GLY A 805 2.29 -60.12 -2.37
N ASP A 806 3.25 -59.18 -2.39
CA ASP A 806 4.18 -58.94 -1.28
C ASP A 806 3.65 -57.97 -0.22
N GLY A 807 2.48 -57.38 -0.47
CA GLY A 807 1.81 -56.45 0.43
C GLY A 807 2.46 -55.06 0.48
N LEU A 808 3.25 -54.67 -0.54
CA LEU A 808 3.85 -53.35 -0.69
C LEU A 808 3.36 -52.67 -1.97
N VAL A 809 3.25 -51.34 -1.97
CA VAL A 809 2.96 -50.59 -3.20
C VAL A 809 4.28 -50.20 -3.87
N GLN A 810 4.43 -50.55 -5.15
CA GLN A 810 5.52 -50.04 -5.97
C GLN A 810 5.02 -49.02 -7.00
N THR A 811 5.86 -48.06 -7.37
CA THR A 811 5.50 -47.03 -8.37
C THR A 811 5.04 -47.62 -9.70
N THR A 812 5.57 -48.79 -10.08
CA THR A 812 5.16 -49.51 -11.30
C THR A 812 3.76 -50.12 -11.23
N GLU A 813 3.15 -50.18 -10.06
CA GLU A 813 1.80 -50.72 -9.82
C GLU A 813 0.74 -49.62 -9.84
N ILE A 814 1.16 -48.36 -9.83
CA ILE A 814 0.30 -47.18 -9.82
C ILE A 814 0.03 -46.73 -11.25
N THR A 815 -1.24 -46.43 -11.53
CA THR A 815 -1.69 -45.86 -12.80
C THR A 815 -2.42 -44.55 -12.56
N VAL A 816 -2.11 -43.53 -13.36
CA VAL A 816 -2.86 -42.27 -13.39
C VAL A 816 -4.06 -42.46 -14.31
N GLU A 817 -5.25 -42.32 -13.77
CA GLU A 817 -6.51 -42.48 -14.51
C GLU A 817 -6.90 -41.16 -15.20
N HIS A 818 -6.72 -40.02 -14.52
CA HIS A 818 -6.98 -38.67 -15.05
C HIS A 818 -6.04 -37.62 -14.43
N ALA A 819 -5.77 -36.55 -15.18
CA ALA A 819 -5.08 -35.34 -14.77
C ALA A 819 -5.77 -34.13 -15.41
N ILE A 820 -6.02 -33.07 -14.64
CA ILE A 820 -6.71 -31.85 -15.06
C ILE A 820 -5.84 -30.65 -14.75
#